data_AF-A0A6I0FGN0-F1
#
_entry.id   AF-A0A6I0FGN0-F1
#
_cell.length_a   1.000
_cell.length_b   1.000
_cell.length_c   1.000
_cell.angle_alpha   90.00
_cell.angle_beta   90.00
_cell.angle_gamma   90.00
#
_symmetry.space_group_name_H-M   'P 1'
#
loop_
_entity.id
_entity.type
_entity.pdbx_description
1 polymer ?
#
loop_
_entity_poly.entity_id
_entity_poly.type
_entity_poly.pdbx_seq_one_letter_code
_entity_poly.pdbx_strand_id
1 'polypeptide(L)'
;MNAVQSTKPKNYRVGIDVGLRSIGFAAIEVDEQGSPLQILNAMSLIHDAGLDPDSQKTAQTRLMVSGVARRTRRLYRQRKRRLKELDEFLAKNGYPLPDLTTSEEKIGWKSRADLATAKIEDPEELKLALSHAARHIARHRGWRNPYTTVKSMMNKAGEHSDGFLAVEETFRELIGEQKHAGQSLTLAQMVMALPNGTTKMRGTGGLLSERLQQKDFVKEMLLIGEVQGLDEEFLEKLIERIFYAKSPKGSAAGRVGKDLLDPQEFRAWRATRAFQEYRIISLLANVRIQERVGTSLGEIRPLSVEERQRVFTLLNTWTDSPLPTWANVAEELGVDRGDLRGTASSNDDGERVSANPPVNQVEVVMCSTVIKEFKKFWETANNPSKDALIRELSNVEAPSEDSPEAIAASSLVRSLPPKSLEKLESLKLPDGRAAYSVKTLEKLRDYMLNNVADLYTARQSLFDLPNDWAPPAEPIGAPTGNPAVDRVLKATNRWLLLAEKRWGAPLSINIESLRDGFKSESAAREIQREQETRAKNNQAIVQTMMQKLGVDGRPSRNDVLRYQSIQRQNGQCAYCGTTITMKTSEMDHIVPRAGVGSTNSRYNLLAVCANCNRSKGKLPFAVWAKKSNNPQVSLEAAIERVRHWPTDAGMRQKQMNDFKQQVIFRLKRVSEDEEIDARSKESVSWMANELRHRVSHHYQEAVKVRVFRGSVTAGARRASGIEDRLKLIGGRSGKNRLDRRHHAVDAAVIALMQATVAQVLAERDSLRSEYRTTRQVDTTYGHWRDYTGKTIADQRTFKVWTQRMLTLVDLLQTAIDEDRIPVTENIRLKLGNGLAHEETIKPLKKVLLKSELSMEDIDRAATPALWAALTRLPDFDWKKGLPENPDREISVNGTHIGPNDHIELFGVKAAALALNGGYVELGASFHHARLYRIKGAKQDSYAMMRVYTNDLLRYRHEDLFSVELPPHTMSMRQAEPKLRTALRAGKAEYVTWFVVGDELIFDTEKLATGQISRYLKEFGPTKHWRIRGLNTDIQLRLRPAQLSAEGLTSETSSDSKKIIDNPGWRPTVNKIFSAGNVTLIRRDIHGRVRITDHNGLPTSVKIS
;
A
#
# COMPACT_ATOMS: atom_id res chain seq x y z
N MET A 1 -11.66 -34.79 -21.75
CA MET A 1 -10.61 -35.31 -22.66
C MET A 1 -9.24 -35.01 -22.07
N ASN A 2 -8.54 -36.07 -21.70
CA ASN A 2 -7.16 -36.09 -21.21
C ASN A 2 -6.21 -36.12 -22.41
N ALA A 3 -5.28 -35.17 -22.47
CA ALA A 3 -3.90 -35.38 -22.87
C ALA A 3 -3.15 -34.06 -22.70
N VAL A 4 -1.92 -34.11 -22.18
CA VAL A 4 -0.92 -33.09 -22.46
C VAL A 4 -0.58 -33.24 -23.96
N GLN A 5 -1.48 -32.79 -24.84
CA GLN A 5 -1.33 -32.82 -26.30
C GLN A 5 -1.06 -31.38 -26.79
N SER A 6 0.20 -30.99 -26.77
CA SER A 6 1.09 -31.01 -27.94
C SER A 6 2.47 -30.55 -27.45
N THR A 7 3.48 -31.41 -27.50
CA THR A 7 4.89 -31.06 -27.25
C THR A 7 5.51 -30.26 -28.38
N LYS A 8 4.73 -29.90 -29.42
CA LYS A 8 5.21 -29.05 -30.50
C LYS A 8 5.25 -27.60 -30.04
N PRO A 9 6.40 -26.92 -30.13
CA PRO A 9 6.49 -25.49 -29.87
C PRO A 9 5.52 -24.76 -30.80
N LYS A 10 4.80 -23.78 -30.25
CA LYS A 10 3.89 -22.91 -31.01
C LYS A 10 4.48 -21.52 -31.12
N ASN A 11 4.19 -20.84 -32.22
CA ASN A 11 4.50 -19.42 -32.36
C ASN A 11 3.37 -18.61 -31.70
N TYR A 12 3.60 -18.06 -30.52
CA TYR A 12 2.56 -17.32 -29.79
C TYR A 12 3.08 -16.07 -29.10
N ARG A 13 2.18 -15.12 -28.85
CA ARG A 13 2.44 -13.89 -28.10
C ARG A 13 1.64 -13.86 -26.81
N VAL A 14 2.22 -13.28 -25.77
CA VAL A 14 1.62 -13.15 -24.44
C VAL A 14 1.27 -11.70 -24.15
N GLY A 15 0.09 -11.49 -23.61
CA GLY A 15 -0.33 -10.22 -23.03
C GLY A 15 -0.73 -10.38 -21.57
N ILE A 16 -0.34 -9.39 -20.75
CA ILE A 16 -0.63 -9.36 -19.31
C ILE A 16 -1.22 -7.98 -18.98
N ASP A 17 -2.49 -7.92 -18.58
CA ASP A 17 -3.14 -6.72 -18.05
C ASP A 17 -3.10 -6.73 -16.52
N VAL A 18 -2.34 -5.81 -15.91
CA VAL A 18 -2.16 -5.76 -14.45
C VAL A 18 -3.06 -4.67 -13.84
N GLY A 19 -4.19 -5.09 -13.27
CA GLY A 19 -5.16 -4.27 -12.56
C GLY A 19 -5.07 -4.36 -11.02
N LEU A 20 -5.61 -3.40 -10.29
CA LEU A 20 -5.44 -3.31 -8.82
C LEU A 20 -5.87 -4.57 -8.05
N ARG A 21 -6.91 -5.25 -8.52
CA ARG A 21 -7.49 -6.47 -7.92
C ARG A 21 -7.66 -7.60 -8.93
N SER A 22 -7.01 -7.48 -10.08
CA SER A 22 -7.20 -8.39 -11.20
C SER A 22 -5.98 -8.46 -12.10
N ILE A 23 -5.82 -9.59 -12.78
CA ILE A 23 -4.79 -9.79 -13.79
C ILE A 23 -5.45 -10.46 -14.99
N GLY A 24 -5.40 -9.82 -16.14
CA GLY A 24 -5.74 -10.44 -17.41
C GLY A 24 -4.53 -11.17 -17.97
N PHE A 25 -4.73 -12.41 -18.41
CA PHE A 25 -3.72 -13.16 -19.15
C PHE A 25 -4.26 -13.56 -20.51
N ALA A 26 -3.43 -13.47 -21.55
CA ALA A 26 -3.73 -14.01 -22.86
C ALA A 26 -2.48 -14.60 -23.53
N ALA A 27 -2.65 -15.75 -24.19
CA ALA A 27 -1.70 -16.36 -25.11
C ALA A 27 -2.38 -16.54 -26.47
N ILE A 28 -1.87 -15.87 -27.50
CA ILE A 28 -2.43 -15.85 -28.85
C ILE A 28 -1.44 -16.49 -29.81
N GLU A 29 -1.81 -17.61 -30.42
CA GLU A 29 -1.01 -18.24 -31.49
C GLU A 29 -1.09 -17.39 -32.75
N VAL A 30 0.04 -17.27 -33.44
CA VAL A 30 0.18 -16.44 -34.64
C VAL A 30 0.86 -17.21 -35.77
N ASP A 31 0.53 -16.85 -37.01
CA ASP A 31 1.24 -17.32 -38.20
C ASP A 31 2.63 -16.65 -38.34
N GLU A 32 3.38 -17.03 -39.38
CA GLU A 32 4.69 -16.44 -39.71
C GLU A 32 4.60 -14.93 -39.97
N GLN A 33 3.47 -14.47 -40.51
CA GLN A 33 3.17 -13.07 -40.77
C GLN A 33 2.66 -12.36 -39.50
N GLY A 34 2.55 -13.04 -38.35
CA GLY A 34 2.12 -12.48 -37.08
C GLY A 34 0.62 -12.22 -36.94
N SER A 35 -0.23 -12.78 -37.81
CA SER A 35 -1.70 -12.73 -37.72
C SER A 35 -2.21 -13.77 -36.73
N PRO A 36 -3.25 -13.46 -35.93
CA PRO A 36 -3.75 -14.38 -34.91
C PRO A 36 -4.48 -15.57 -35.55
N LEU A 37 -4.10 -16.78 -35.13
CA LEU A 37 -4.69 -18.05 -35.57
C LEU A 37 -5.72 -18.57 -34.56
N GLN A 38 -5.35 -18.62 -33.28
CA GLN A 38 -6.24 -19.06 -32.21
C GLN A 38 -5.84 -18.51 -30.83
N ILE A 39 -6.81 -18.50 -29.91
CA ILE A 39 -6.60 -18.18 -28.51
C ILE A 39 -6.20 -19.45 -27.77
N LEU A 40 -4.91 -19.59 -27.43
CA LEU A 40 -4.41 -20.70 -26.61
C LEU A 40 -4.88 -20.58 -25.16
N ASN A 41 -4.95 -19.34 -24.66
CA ASN A 41 -5.52 -19.01 -23.36
C ASN A 41 -5.97 -17.56 -23.32
N ALA A 42 -7.09 -17.29 -22.67
CA ALA A 42 -7.51 -15.95 -22.27
C ALA A 42 -8.28 -16.08 -20.95
N MET A 43 -7.85 -15.39 -19.89
CA MET A 43 -8.49 -15.49 -18.58
C MET A 43 -8.33 -14.23 -17.73
N SER A 44 -9.24 -14.03 -16.79
CA SER A 44 -9.16 -12.98 -15.78
C SER A 44 -8.96 -13.61 -14.41
N LEU A 45 -7.81 -13.39 -13.77
CA LEU A 45 -7.55 -13.80 -12.39
C LEU A 45 -7.87 -12.64 -11.43
N ILE A 46 -8.78 -12.87 -10.48
CA ILE A 46 -9.14 -11.90 -9.45
C ILE A 46 -8.35 -12.19 -8.17
N HIS A 47 -7.89 -11.14 -7.49
CA HIS A 47 -7.17 -11.26 -6.22
C HIS A 47 -7.60 -10.23 -5.17
N ASP A 48 -7.28 -10.54 -3.91
CA ASP A 48 -7.63 -9.75 -2.72
C ASP A 48 -6.68 -8.57 -2.43
N ALA A 49 -5.65 -8.37 -3.27
CA ALA A 49 -4.57 -7.40 -3.06
C ALA A 49 -3.84 -7.56 -1.70
N GLY A 50 -3.94 -8.75 -1.09
CA GLY A 50 -3.37 -9.03 0.23
C GLY A 50 -4.12 -8.38 1.39
N LEU A 51 -5.32 -7.86 1.17
CA LEU A 51 -6.17 -7.26 2.21
C LEU A 51 -6.62 -8.30 3.24
N ASP A 52 -6.74 -7.82 4.47
CA ASP A 52 -7.37 -8.60 5.53
C ASP A 52 -8.90 -8.61 5.31
N PRO A 53 -9.57 -9.79 5.32
CA PRO A 53 -11.02 -9.86 5.17
C PRO A 53 -11.79 -9.02 6.20
N ASP A 54 -11.27 -8.91 7.44
CA ASP A 54 -11.92 -8.21 8.54
C ASP A 54 -11.67 -6.69 8.48
N SER A 55 -10.60 -6.27 7.80
CA SER A 55 -10.18 -4.86 7.67
C SER A 55 -10.25 -4.31 6.24
N GLN A 56 -11.11 -4.86 5.37
CA GLN A 56 -11.25 -4.38 3.99
C GLN A 56 -11.69 -2.92 3.92
N LYS A 57 -12.55 -2.46 4.84
CA LYS A 57 -13.03 -1.07 4.87
C LYS A 57 -11.91 -0.07 5.16
N THR A 58 -10.94 -0.45 5.97
CA THR A 58 -9.77 0.39 6.32
C THR A 58 -8.56 0.14 5.39
N ALA A 59 -8.72 -0.69 4.36
CA ALA A 59 -7.68 -1.04 3.38
C ALA A 59 -6.38 -1.60 4.03
N GLN A 60 -6.50 -2.26 5.18
CA GLN A 60 -5.35 -2.84 5.86
C GLN A 60 -5.00 -4.21 5.29
N THR A 61 -3.71 -4.47 5.12
CA THR A 61 -3.22 -5.76 4.63
C THR A 61 -3.07 -6.76 5.78
N ARG A 62 -3.14 -8.06 5.46
CA ARG A 62 -2.88 -9.13 6.44
C ARG A 62 -1.50 -9.02 7.08
N LEU A 63 -0.51 -8.57 6.31
CA LEU A 63 0.86 -8.35 6.77
C LEU A 63 0.90 -7.25 7.85
N MET A 64 0.19 -6.14 7.62
CA MET A 64 0.10 -5.03 8.58
C MET A 64 -0.60 -5.48 9.88
N VAL A 65 -1.80 -6.06 9.79
CA VAL A 65 -2.59 -6.53 10.94
C VAL A 65 -1.80 -7.55 11.75
N SER A 66 -1.20 -8.55 11.08
CA SER A 66 -0.33 -9.55 11.71
C SER A 66 0.90 -8.91 12.37
N GLY A 67 1.47 -7.89 11.75
CA GLY A 67 2.59 -7.11 12.27
C GLY A 67 2.25 -6.37 13.55
N VAL A 68 1.09 -5.69 13.59
CA VAL A 68 0.55 -5.02 14.78
C VAL A 68 0.34 -6.03 15.89
N ALA A 69 -0.43 -7.10 15.65
CA ALA A 69 -0.72 -8.12 16.65
C ALA A 69 0.57 -8.78 17.20
N ARG A 70 1.56 -9.05 16.34
CA ARG A 70 2.87 -9.59 16.76
C ARG A 70 3.62 -8.61 17.67
N ARG A 71 3.66 -7.32 17.33
CA ARG A 71 4.31 -6.28 18.14
C ARG A 71 3.60 -6.09 19.48
N THR A 72 2.26 -6.09 19.50
CA THR A 72 1.47 -6.01 20.72
C THR A 72 1.72 -7.21 21.66
N ARG A 73 1.75 -8.44 21.13
CA ARG A 73 2.14 -9.63 21.93
C ARG A 73 3.56 -9.55 22.48
N ARG A 74 4.49 -8.92 21.74
CA ARG A 74 5.85 -8.67 22.24
C ARG A 74 5.83 -7.60 23.33
N LEU A 75 5.06 -6.52 23.14
CA LEU A 75 4.90 -5.44 24.12
C LEU A 75 4.40 -5.98 25.46
N TYR A 76 3.34 -6.80 25.49
CA TYR A 76 2.84 -7.38 26.74
C TYR A 76 3.86 -8.31 27.41
N ARG A 77 4.58 -9.13 26.64
CA ARG A 77 5.67 -9.97 27.17
C ARG A 77 6.80 -9.14 27.77
N GLN A 78 7.20 -8.07 27.09
CA GLN A 78 8.25 -7.16 27.57
C GLN A 78 7.79 -6.38 28.80
N ARG A 79 6.52 -5.94 28.85
CA ARG A 79 5.93 -5.33 30.05
C ARG A 79 5.95 -6.31 31.22
N LYS A 80 5.49 -7.55 31.03
CA LYS A 80 5.52 -8.59 32.08
C LYS A 80 6.94 -8.84 32.58
N ARG A 81 7.90 -8.97 31.66
CA ARG A 81 9.31 -9.16 32.00
C ARG A 81 9.87 -7.98 32.80
N ARG A 82 9.66 -6.75 32.34
CA ARG A 82 10.12 -5.54 33.04
C ARG A 82 9.53 -5.44 34.45
N LEU A 83 8.23 -5.67 34.61
CA LEU A 83 7.59 -5.61 35.93
C LEU A 83 8.16 -6.69 36.87
N LYS A 84 8.43 -7.90 36.37
CA LYS A 84 9.11 -8.94 37.14
C LYS A 84 10.53 -8.53 37.55
N GLU A 85 11.32 -8.00 36.61
CA GLU A 85 12.68 -7.52 36.87
C GLU A 85 12.71 -6.35 37.87
N LEU A 86 11.69 -5.48 37.87
CA LEU A 86 11.52 -4.42 38.86
C LEU A 86 11.18 -4.99 40.24
N ASP A 87 10.22 -5.92 40.31
CA ASP A 87 9.83 -6.57 41.57
C ASP A 87 11.04 -7.32 42.17
N GLU A 88 11.84 -8.04 41.36
CA GLU A 88 13.09 -8.69 41.77
C GLU A 88 14.14 -7.68 42.28
N PHE A 89 14.30 -6.54 41.60
CA PHE A 89 15.21 -5.47 42.01
C PHE A 89 14.80 -4.87 43.36
N LEU A 90 13.51 -4.59 43.54
CA LEU A 90 12.97 -4.07 44.81
C LEU A 90 13.20 -5.06 45.96
N ALA A 91 12.84 -6.34 45.76
CA ALA A 91 13.03 -7.37 46.77
C ALA A 91 14.51 -7.55 47.15
N LYS A 92 15.43 -7.54 46.18
CA LYS A 92 16.87 -7.67 46.43
C LYS A 92 17.43 -6.52 47.28
N ASN A 93 16.85 -5.33 47.18
CA ASN A 93 17.24 -4.15 47.96
C ASN A 93 16.39 -4.00 49.24
N GLY A 94 15.63 -5.03 49.65
CA GLY A 94 14.89 -5.04 50.91
C GLY A 94 13.55 -4.29 50.90
N TYR A 95 12.99 -3.98 49.72
CA TYR A 95 11.67 -3.34 49.60
C TYR A 95 10.54 -4.39 49.52
N PRO A 96 9.44 -4.21 50.28
CA PRO A 96 8.34 -5.18 50.32
C PRO A 96 7.53 -5.18 49.01
N LEU A 97 6.93 -6.33 48.66
CA LEU A 97 6.10 -6.51 47.47
C LEU A 97 4.64 -6.87 47.85
N PRO A 98 3.85 -5.89 48.33
CA PRO A 98 2.47 -6.14 48.75
C PRO A 98 1.60 -6.55 47.55
N ASP A 99 0.60 -7.40 47.83
CA ASP A 99 -0.43 -7.75 46.85
C ASP A 99 -1.46 -6.62 46.78
N LEU A 100 -1.70 -6.11 45.59
CA LEU A 100 -2.48 -4.89 45.35
C LEU A 100 -3.74 -5.15 44.51
N THR A 101 -4.16 -6.40 44.36
CA THR A 101 -5.26 -6.82 43.45
C THR A 101 -6.56 -6.02 43.56
N THR A 102 -6.84 -5.39 44.71
CA THR A 102 -8.12 -4.69 44.97
C THR A 102 -8.01 -3.16 45.14
N SER A 103 -6.81 -2.58 45.34
CA SER A 103 -6.64 -1.14 45.68
C SER A 103 -5.40 -0.45 45.06
N GLU A 104 -4.81 -1.03 44.00
CA GLU A 104 -3.52 -0.62 43.42
C GLU A 104 -3.42 0.86 42.98
N GLU A 105 -4.45 1.42 42.32
CA GLU A 105 -4.36 2.79 41.76
C GLU A 105 -4.37 3.87 42.85
N LYS A 106 -5.30 3.81 43.82
CA LYS A 106 -5.42 4.85 44.86
C LYS A 106 -4.20 4.88 45.79
N ILE A 107 -3.74 3.70 46.19
CA ILE A 107 -2.53 3.56 47.02
C ILE A 107 -1.30 4.08 46.23
N GLY A 108 -1.19 3.73 44.94
CA GLY A 108 -0.10 4.21 44.09
C GLY A 108 -0.06 5.74 43.94
N TRP A 109 -1.20 6.40 43.75
CA TRP A 109 -1.27 7.87 43.69
C TRP A 109 -0.92 8.54 45.03
N LYS A 110 -1.49 8.03 46.13
CA LYS A 110 -1.22 8.54 47.48
C LYS A 110 0.27 8.44 47.81
N SER A 111 0.86 7.25 47.70
CA SER A 111 2.28 7.05 48.01
C SER A 111 3.20 7.95 47.17
N ARG A 112 2.89 8.18 45.89
CA ARG A 112 3.67 9.10 45.04
C ARG A 112 3.58 10.55 45.51
N ALA A 113 2.39 11.01 45.92
CA ALA A 113 2.19 12.36 46.41
C ALA A 113 2.86 12.58 47.78
N ASP A 114 2.71 11.63 48.70
CA ASP A 114 3.28 11.68 50.05
C ASP A 114 4.82 11.75 49.95
N LEU A 115 5.43 10.87 49.15
CA LEU A 115 6.89 10.83 48.91
C LEU A 115 7.45 12.10 48.26
N ALA A 116 6.64 12.84 47.50
CA ALA A 116 7.05 14.08 46.84
C ALA A 116 6.81 15.33 47.71
N THR A 117 6.11 15.19 48.85
CA THR A 117 5.67 16.33 49.67
C THR A 117 6.51 16.51 50.93
N ALA A 118 6.78 15.42 51.66
CA ALA A 118 7.52 15.47 52.92
C ALA A 118 8.35 14.20 53.13
N LYS A 119 9.43 14.30 53.91
CA LYS A 119 10.29 13.17 54.25
C LYS A 119 9.54 12.20 55.18
N ILE A 120 9.61 10.89 54.88
CA ILE A 120 9.06 9.83 55.73
C ILE A 120 10.16 9.34 56.66
N GLU A 121 9.96 9.47 57.98
CA GLU A 121 10.97 9.12 58.99
C GLU A 121 11.03 7.62 59.30
N ASP A 122 9.90 6.90 59.22
CA ASP A 122 9.88 5.44 59.42
C ASP A 122 10.47 4.72 58.20
N PRO A 123 11.60 3.99 58.34
CA PRO A 123 12.24 3.29 57.24
C PRO A 123 11.36 2.22 56.57
N GLU A 124 10.48 1.55 57.32
CA GLU A 124 9.62 0.50 56.77
C GLU A 124 8.43 1.10 56.01
N GLU A 125 7.86 2.19 56.50
CA GLU A 125 6.84 2.97 55.79
C GLU A 125 7.40 3.57 54.49
N LEU A 126 8.62 4.12 54.54
CA LEU A 126 9.32 4.65 53.37
C LEU A 126 9.51 3.57 52.29
N LYS A 127 10.00 2.38 52.68
CA LYS A 127 10.19 1.26 51.75
C LYS A 127 8.87 0.81 51.14
N LEU A 128 7.81 0.71 51.93
CA LEU A 128 6.50 0.32 51.44
C LEU A 128 5.94 1.35 50.46
N ALA A 129 6.00 2.65 50.80
CA ALA A 129 5.56 3.73 49.95
C ALA A 129 6.35 3.78 48.63
N LEU A 130 7.68 3.63 48.68
CA LEU A 130 8.52 3.65 47.48
C LEU A 130 8.23 2.45 46.56
N SER A 131 7.97 1.27 47.14
CA SER A 131 7.54 0.09 46.38
C SER A 131 6.21 0.35 45.65
N HIS A 132 5.22 0.91 46.34
CA HIS A 132 3.95 1.31 45.70
C HIS A 132 4.16 2.32 44.57
N ALA A 133 4.92 3.38 44.82
CA ALA A 133 5.16 4.45 43.85
C ALA A 133 5.89 3.92 42.61
N ALA A 134 7.00 3.19 42.77
CA ALA A 134 7.78 2.64 41.67
C ALA A 134 6.97 1.66 40.82
N ARG A 135 6.23 0.73 41.47
CA ARG A 135 5.37 -0.26 40.79
C ARG A 135 4.21 0.42 40.05
N HIS A 136 3.65 1.49 40.59
CA HIS A 136 2.60 2.27 39.95
C HIS A 136 3.14 3.04 38.74
N ILE A 137 4.23 3.80 38.88
CA ILE A 137 4.86 4.52 37.76
C ILE A 137 5.28 3.54 36.67
N ALA A 138 5.88 2.40 37.00
CA ALA A 138 6.27 1.39 36.00
C ALA A 138 5.10 0.83 35.16
N ARG A 139 3.87 0.84 35.70
CA ARG A 139 2.64 0.47 34.97
C ARG A 139 2.10 1.62 34.11
N HIS A 140 2.30 2.87 34.53
CA HIS A 140 1.71 4.09 33.94
C HIS A 140 2.74 5.13 33.45
N ARG A 141 3.94 4.68 33.06
CA ARG A 141 5.13 5.50 32.82
C ARG A 141 5.09 6.51 31.66
N GLY A 142 3.97 6.72 30.96
CA GLY A 142 3.92 7.61 29.79
C GLY A 142 4.70 7.12 28.55
N TRP A 143 4.81 7.98 27.55
CA TRP A 143 5.46 7.69 26.25
C TRP A 143 6.87 8.29 26.16
N ARG A 144 7.76 7.65 25.40
CA ARG A 144 8.98 8.29 24.89
C ARG A 144 9.28 7.80 23.49
N ASN A 145 10.11 8.54 22.75
CA ASN A 145 10.67 8.04 21.51
C ASN A 145 11.52 6.77 21.81
N PRO A 146 11.25 5.62 21.15
CA PRO A 146 11.92 4.35 21.45
C PRO A 146 13.45 4.35 21.25
N TYR A 147 13.98 5.30 20.47
CA TYR A 147 15.42 5.44 20.24
C TYR A 147 16.13 6.23 21.35
N THR A 148 15.36 6.93 22.19
CA THR A 148 15.85 7.77 23.28
C THR A 148 16.24 6.93 24.50
N THR A 149 17.41 7.23 25.07
CA THR A 149 17.95 6.55 26.25
C THR A 149 17.27 7.03 27.52
N VAL A 150 17.40 6.28 28.62
CA VAL A 150 16.86 6.73 29.91
C VAL A 150 17.67 7.92 30.43
N LYS A 151 19.00 7.87 30.29
CA LYS A 151 19.92 8.90 30.76
C LYS A 151 19.65 10.30 30.20
N SER A 152 19.22 10.40 28.94
CA SER A 152 18.90 11.70 28.35
C SER A 152 17.71 12.41 29.04
N MET A 153 16.87 11.67 29.78
CA MET A 153 15.71 12.20 30.49
C MET A 153 16.02 12.58 31.95
N MET A 154 17.20 12.24 32.48
CA MET A 154 17.58 12.50 33.88
C MET A 154 18.08 13.93 34.13
N ASN A 155 17.82 14.85 33.20
CA ASN A 155 18.18 16.26 33.36
C ASN A 155 17.25 16.98 34.33
N LYS A 156 17.73 17.26 35.56
CA LYS A 156 16.97 18.00 36.59
C LYS A 156 16.51 19.39 36.10
N ALA A 157 17.29 20.06 35.25
CA ALA A 157 17.01 21.41 34.74
C ALA A 157 16.21 21.44 33.42
N GLY A 158 15.74 20.29 32.90
CA GLY A 158 14.96 20.24 31.67
C GLY A 158 13.56 20.84 31.85
N GLU A 159 12.91 21.29 30.77
CA GLU A 159 11.51 21.75 30.80
C GLU A 159 10.53 20.57 30.81
N HIS A 160 9.34 20.77 31.38
CA HIS A 160 8.26 19.77 31.32
C HIS A 160 7.83 19.53 29.88
N SER A 161 7.11 18.43 29.61
CA SER A 161 6.53 18.25 28.28
C SER A 161 5.34 19.19 28.08
N ASP A 162 5.08 19.60 26.84
CA ASP A 162 3.86 20.36 26.49
C ASP A 162 2.60 19.67 27.03
N GLY A 163 2.57 18.33 26.99
CA GLY A 163 1.46 17.54 27.54
C GLY A 163 1.34 17.65 29.06
N PHE A 164 2.44 17.78 29.80
CA PHE A 164 2.39 18.04 31.24
C PHE A 164 1.93 19.46 31.54
N LEU A 165 2.42 20.45 30.80
CA LEU A 165 2.02 21.86 30.95
C LEU A 165 0.51 22.03 30.69
N ALA A 166 -0.03 21.35 29.68
CA ALA A 166 -1.48 21.35 29.42
C ALA A 166 -2.29 20.67 30.54
N VAL A 167 -1.76 19.59 31.14
CA VAL A 167 -2.38 18.94 32.32
C VAL A 167 -2.38 19.89 33.51
N GLU A 168 -1.28 20.62 33.72
CA GLU A 168 -1.16 21.62 34.78
C GLU A 168 -2.12 22.80 34.57
N GLU A 169 -2.24 23.31 33.35
CA GLU A 169 -3.21 24.34 32.97
C GLU A 169 -4.64 23.88 33.26
N THR A 170 -5.00 22.68 32.79
CA THR A 170 -6.33 22.07 33.05
C THR A 170 -6.57 21.89 34.56
N PHE A 171 -5.55 21.50 35.33
CA PHE A 171 -5.67 21.38 36.78
C PHE A 171 -5.95 22.73 37.44
N ARG A 172 -5.27 23.80 37.02
CA ARG A 172 -5.49 25.16 37.52
C ARG A 172 -6.89 25.67 37.19
N GLU A 173 -7.42 25.37 36.01
CA GLU A 173 -8.81 25.67 35.65
C GLU A 173 -9.81 24.94 36.57
N LEU A 174 -9.54 23.67 36.91
CA LEU A 174 -10.44 22.85 37.72
C LEU A 174 -10.48 23.24 39.21
N ILE A 175 -9.35 23.68 39.77
CA ILE A 175 -9.21 23.97 41.22
C ILE A 175 -9.25 25.48 41.52
N GLY A 176 -9.07 26.33 40.50
CA GLY A 176 -8.95 27.79 40.59
C GLY A 176 -7.50 28.25 40.84
N GLU A 177 -7.03 29.23 40.07
CA GLU A 177 -5.63 29.70 40.02
C GLU A 177 -5.03 30.08 41.39
N GLN A 178 -5.86 30.48 42.35
CA GLN A 178 -5.42 31.06 43.63
C GLN A 178 -4.96 30.02 44.67
N LYS A 179 -5.37 28.75 44.58
CA LYS A 179 -5.10 27.76 45.65
C LYS A 179 -3.66 27.23 45.69
N HIS A 180 -2.93 27.29 44.57
CA HIS A 180 -1.58 26.75 44.42
C HIS A 180 -0.66 27.65 43.57
N ALA A 181 -0.93 28.97 43.55
CA ALA A 181 -0.16 29.92 42.76
C ALA A 181 1.34 29.87 43.10
N GLY A 182 2.19 29.60 42.10
CA GLY A 182 3.64 29.55 42.25
C GLY A 182 4.22 28.23 42.77
N GLN A 183 3.42 27.19 43.02
CA GLN A 183 3.91 25.87 43.43
C GLN A 183 4.11 24.95 42.21
N SER A 184 5.31 24.40 42.05
CA SER A 184 5.60 23.35 41.05
C SER A 184 5.17 21.98 41.59
N LEU A 185 3.96 21.54 41.23
CA LEU A 185 3.39 20.26 41.68
C LEU A 185 3.78 19.11 40.76
N THR A 186 3.99 17.92 41.34
CA THR A 186 4.07 16.67 40.57
C THR A 186 2.70 16.24 40.08
N LEU A 187 2.68 15.31 39.12
CA LEU A 187 1.42 14.73 38.63
C LEU A 187 0.62 14.10 39.77
N ALA A 188 1.28 13.37 40.69
CA ALA A 188 0.60 12.72 41.78
C ALA A 188 -0.03 13.70 42.78
N GLN A 189 0.67 14.79 43.11
CA GLN A 189 0.12 15.85 43.95
C GLN A 189 -1.11 16.52 43.31
N MET A 190 -1.06 16.80 42.00
CA MET A 190 -2.24 17.30 41.28
C MET A 190 -3.42 16.34 41.35
N VAL A 191 -3.19 15.04 41.10
CA VAL A 191 -4.26 14.03 41.16
C VAL A 191 -4.87 13.92 42.56
N MET A 192 -4.05 13.97 43.62
CA MET A 192 -4.53 13.87 45.00
C MET A 192 -5.22 15.15 45.52
N ALA A 193 -4.92 16.30 44.92
CA ALA A 193 -5.57 17.58 45.23
C ALA A 193 -6.95 17.75 44.56
N LEU A 194 -7.33 16.86 43.63
CA LEU A 194 -8.64 16.91 43.00
C LEU A 194 -9.77 16.52 43.97
N PRO A 195 -10.93 17.20 43.93
CA PRO A 195 -12.11 16.79 44.69
C PRO A 195 -12.58 15.40 44.24
N ASN A 196 -12.80 14.51 45.22
CA ASN A 196 -13.17 13.12 44.98
C ASN A 196 -14.51 13.00 44.20
N GLY A 197 -14.52 12.21 43.12
CA GLY A 197 -15.75 11.70 42.49
C GLY A 197 -16.37 12.56 41.37
N THR A 198 -15.91 13.79 41.14
CA THR A 198 -16.50 14.69 40.12
C THR A 198 -15.61 14.91 38.89
N THR A 199 -14.29 14.69 39.01
CA THR A 199 -13.34 14.97 37.92
C THR A 199 -13.05 13.73 37.07
N LYS A 200 -13.28 13.84 35.77
CA LYS A 200 -12.93 12.80 34.80
C LYS A 200 -11.41 12.73 34.65
N MET A 201 -10.81 11.60 35.01
CA MET A 201 -9.34 11.44 34.96
C MET A 201 -8.80 11.16 33.56
N ARG A 202 -9.46 10.30 32.77
CA ARG A 202 -8.96 9.82 31.46
C ARG A 202 -10.01 10.05 30.36
N GLY A 203 -9.55 10.24 29.12
CA GLY A 203 -10.39 10.48 27.94
C GLY A 203 -10.61 11.96 27.63
N THR A 204 -11.31 12.27 26.53
CA THR A 204 -11.55 13.65 26.08
C THR A 204 -12.22 14.48 27.18
N GLY A 205 -11.65 15.65 27.48
CA GLY A 205 -12.10 16.56 28.54
C GLY A 205 -11.75 16.12 29.97
N GLY A 206 -10.88 15.11 30.15
CA GLY A 206 -10.34 14.74 31.46
C GLY A 206 -8.97 15.34 31.74
N LEU A 207 -8.52 15.31 33.00
CA LEU A 207 -7.23 15.85 33.42
C LEU A 207 -6.07 15.23 32.62
N LEU A 208 -6.06 13.91 32.43
CA LEU A 208 -5.04 13.18 31.66
C LEU A 208 -5.48 12.98 30.19
N SER A 209 -5.99 14.05 29.57
CA SER A 209 -6.41 14.04 28.17
C SER A 209 -5.21 14.08 27.21
N GLU A 210 -4.14 14.76 27.62
CA GLU A 210 -2.90 14.87 26.85
C GLU A 210 -1.93 13.69 27.08
N ARG A 211 -1.09 13.44 26.07
CA ARG A 211 -0.12 12.33 26.12
C ARG A 211 1.14 12.71 26.91
N LEU A 212 1.14 12.37 28.19
CA LEU A 212 2.31 12.50 29.09
C LEU A 212 3.56 11.76 28.59
N GLN A 213 4.71 12.37 28.84
CA GLN A 213 6.02 11.84 28.44
C GLN A 213 6.73 11.17 29.61
N GLN A 214 7.62 10.21 29.34
CA GLN A 214 8.42 9.56 30.39
C GLN A 214 9.28 10.56 31.17
N LYS A 215 9.78 11.62 30.52
CA LYS A 215 10.59 12.66 31.17
C LYS A 215 9.88 13.31 32.37
N ASP A 216 8.55 13.45 32.30
CA ASP A 216 7.78 14.07 33.38
C ASP A 216 7.74 13.16 34.63
N PHE A 217 7.61 11.85 34.43
CA PHE A 217 7.68 10.87 35.52
C PHE A 217 9.12 10.65 36.04
N VAL A 218 10.14 10.83 35.19
CA VAL A 218 11.54 10.80 35.63
C VAL A 218 11.80 11.97 36.58
N LYS A 219 11.32 13.18 36.26
CA LYS A 219 11.41 14.33 37.16
C LYS A 219 10.69 14.11 38.49
N GLU A 220 9.51 13.50 38.47
CA GLU A 220 8.79 13.12 39.69
C GLU A 220 9.64 12.18 40.57
N MET A 221 10.30 11.18 39.96
CA MET A 221 11.20 10.28 40.69
C MET A 221 12.45 11.00 41.23
N LEU A 222 13.01 11.95 40.47
CA LEU A 222 14.17 12.74 40.90
C LEU A 222 13.81 13.62 42.11
N LEU A 223 12.63 14.24 42.10
CA LEU A 223 12.12 15.00 43.24
C LEU A 223 11.87 14.10 44.46
N ILE A 224 11.26 12.93 44.27
CA ILE A 224 11.08 11.95 45.35
C ILE A 224 12.44 11.56 45.95
N GLY A 225 13.45 11.31 45.11
CA GLY A 225 14.80 11.00 45.57
C GLY A 225 15.42 12.11 46.41
N GLU A 226 15.22 13.37 46.00
CA GLU A 226 15.70 14.55 46.73
C GLU A 226 14.98 14.73 48.08
N VAL A 227 13.65 14.70 48.10
CA VAL A 227 12.84 14.89 49.31
C VAL A 227 13.10 13.78 50.35
N GLN A 228 13.28 12.54 49.89
CA GLN A 228 13.50 11.40 50.78
C GLN A 228 14.99 11.16 51.12
N GLY A 229 15.92 11.88 50.48
CA GLY A 229 17.36 11.68 50.69
C GLY A 229 17.85 10.29 50.24
N LEU A 230 17.36 9.78 49.10
CA LEU A 230 17.79 8.50 48.55
C LEU A 230 19.20 8.57 47.98
N ASP A 231 19.95 7.47 48.09
CA ASP A 231 21.24 7.30 47.43
C ASP A 231 21.12 7.48 45.90
N GLU A 232 22.01 8.28 45.30
CA GLU A 232 21.94 8.64 43.88
C GLU A 232 22.15 7.42 42.97
N GLU A 233 23.04 6.50 43.34
CA GLU A 233 23.31 5.30 42.54
C GLU A 233 22.11 4.35 42.55
N PHE A 234 21.46 4.18 43.70
CA PHE A 234 20.21 3.43 43.81
C PHE A 234 19.09 4.07 42.99
N LEU A 235 18.92 5.38 43.07
CA LEU A 235 17.88 6.12 42.34
C LEU A 235 18.06 6.01 40.82
N GLU A 236 19.29 6.16 40.32
CA GLU A 236 19.60 5.99 38.89
C GLU A 236 19.19 4.59 38.42
N LYS A 237 19.61 3.55 39.14
CA LYS A 237 19.25 2.14 38.84
C LYS A 237 17.74 1.91 38.89
N LEU A 238 17.04 2.48 39.87
CA LEU A 238 15.59 2.37 39.99
C LEU A 238 14.88 3.00 38.78
N ILE A 239 15.27 4.21 38.39
CA ILE A 239 14.73 4.90 37.21
C ILE A 239 15.03 4.09 35.95
N GLU A 240 16.25 3.58 35.77
CA GLU A 240 16.60 2.73 34.63
C GLU A 240 15.70 1.49 34.52
N ARG A 241 15.35 0.84 35.64
CA ARG A 241 14.46 -0.33 35.66
C ARG A 241 13.00 0.03 35.35
N ILE A 242 12.48 1.11 35.94
CA ILE A 242 11.11 1.61 35.71
C ILE A 242 10.92 1.96 34.22
N PHE A 243 11.88 2.69 33.66
CA PHE A 243 11.82 3.22 32.29
C PHE A 243 12.55 2.34 31.28
N TYR A 244 12.96 1.12 31.65
CA TYR A 244 13.61 0.20 30.71
C TYR A 244 12.75 -0.05 29.47
N ALA A 245 13.37 0.11 28.30
CA ALA A 245 12.78 -0.22 27.03
C ALA A 245 13.86 -0.78 26.10
N LYS A 246 13.55 -1.88 25.41
CA LYS A 246 14.45 -2.43 24.40
C LYS A 246 14.55 -1.45 23.22
N SER A 247 15.74 -0.96 22.93
CA SER A 247 16.00 -0.09 21.77
C SER A 247 15.72 -0.86 20.47
N PRO A 248 15.07 -0.22 19.48
CA PRO A 248 14.89 -0.78 18.15
C PRO A 248 16.11 -0.60 17.22
N LYS A 249 17.19 0.07 17.67
CA LYS A 249 18.44 0.22 16.92
C LYS A 249 18.98 -1.17 16.52
N GLY A 250 19.40 -1.34 15.26
CA GLY A 250 19.88 -2.62 14.74
C GLY A 250 18.79 -3.66 14.39
N SER A 251 17.51 -3.41 14.73
CA SER A 251 16.45 -4.42 14.50
C SER A 251 16.14 -4.72 13.02
N ALA A 252 16.64 -3.86 12.12
CA ALA A 252 16.52 -3.99 10.68
C ALA A 252 17.83 -4.45 9.98
N ALA A 253 18.94 -4.59 10.70
CA ALA A 253 20.25 -4.95 10.15
C ALA A 253 20.20 -6.26 9.34
N GLY A 254 19.59 -7.31 9.90
CA GLY A 254 19.45 -8.61 9.22
C GLY A 254 18.45 -8.65 8.06
N ARG A 255 17.85 -7.51 7.68
CA ARG A 255 16.97 -7.39 6.50
C ARG A 255 17.54 -6.46 5.43
N VAL A 256 18.76 -5.98 5.61
CA VAL A 256 19.44 -5.18 4.61
C VAL A 256 19.84 -6.09 3.45
N GLY A 257 19.51 -5.68 2.22
CA GLY A 257 19.91 -6.42 1.02
C GLY A 257 21.43 -6.39 0.83
N LYS A 258 21.94 -7.36 0.07
CA LYS A 258 23.36 -7.45 -0.29
C LYS A 258 23.67 -6.70 -1.59
N ASP A 259 24.90 -6.26 -1.73
CA ASP A 259 25.43 -5.73 -2.98
C ASP A 259 25.55 -6.86 -4.01
N LEU A 260 25.21 -6.56 -5.27
CA LEU A 260 25.27 -7.53 -6.36
C LEU A 260 26.67 -7.63 -6.99
N LEU A 261 27.48 -6.57 -6.89
CA LEU A 261 28.87 -6.55 -7.35
C LEU A 261 29.84 -7.10 -6.29
N ASP A 262 29.46 -7.02 -5.02
CA ASP A 262 30.18 -7.63 -3.89
C ASP A 262 29.20 -8.33 -2.93
N PRO A 263 28.76 -9.58 -3.19
CA PRO A 263 27.74 -10.28 -2.38
C PRO A 263 28.12 -10.55 -0.92
N GLN A 264 29.37 -10.29 -0.53
CA GLN A 264 29.79 -10.36 0.87
C GLN A 264 29.36 -9.10 1.64
N GLU A 265 29.14 -7.99 0.95
CA GLU A 265 28.84 -6.70 1.53
C GLU A 265 27.34 -6.37 1.54
N PHE A 266 26.93 -5.58 2.54
CA PHE A 266 25.58 -5.04 2.62
C PHE A 266 25.44 -3.75 1.81
N ARG A 267 24.23 -3.52 1.29
CA ARG A 267 23.88 -2.26 0.60
C ARG A 267 24.05 -1.07 1.52
N ALA A 268 24.66 0.00 1.00
CA ALA A 268 24.94 1.22 1.75
C ALA A 268 23.66 1.95 2.17
N TRP A 269 23.70 2.63 3.31
CA TRP A 269 22.71 3.64 3.67
C TRP A 269 22.84 4.86 2.76
N ARG A 270 21.73 5.43 2.30
CA ARG A 270 21.76 6.65 1.49
C ARG A 270 22.36 7.87 2.20
N ALA A 271 22.40 7.91 3.53
CA ALA A 271 23.10 8.97 4.25
C ALA A 271 24.63 8.78 4.30
N THR A 272 25.20 7.71 3.74
CA THR A 272 26.66 7.61 3.67
C THR A 272 27.20 8.64 2.70
N ARG A 273 28.37 9.19 3.03
CA ARG A 273 29.09 10.09 2.14
C ARG A 273 29.37 9.45 0.78
N ALA A 274 29.80 8.19 0.78
CA ALA A 274 30.02 7.40 -0.45
C ALA A 274 28.80 7.38 -1.38
N PHE A 275 27.57 7.21 -0.85
CA PHE A 275 26.37 7.25 -1.69
C PHE A 275 26.06 8.65 -2.21
N GLN A 276 26.18 9.68 -1.36
CA GLN A 276 25.93 11.06 -1.79
C GLN A 276 26.89 11.48 -2.91
N GLU A 277 28.17 11.17 -2.76
CA GLU A 277 29.21 11.43 -3.77
C GLU A 277 28.95 10.61 -5.06
N TYR A 278 28.73 9.29 -4.94
CA TYR A 278 28.38 8.42 -6.06
C TYR A 278 27.15 8.94 -6.83
N ARG A 279 26.12 9.39 -6.11
CA ARG A 279 24.87 9.88 -6.71
C ARG A 279 25.09 11.12 -7.56
N ILE A 280 25.92 12.05 -7.08
CA ILE A 280 26.29 13.25 -7.84
C ILE A 280 27.04 12.84 -9.10
N ILE A 281 28.11 12.06 -8.95
CA ILE A 281 28.99 11.74 -10.08
C ILE A 281 28.31 10.84 -11.12
N SER A 282 27.51 9.85 -10.70
CA SER A 282 26.77 8.97 -11.62
C SER A 282 25.80 9.75 -12.50
N LEU A 283 25.18 10.81 -11.98
CA LEU A 283 24.31 11.68 -12.78
C LEU A 283 25.13 12.60 -13.70
N LEU A 284 26.21 13.21 -13.19
CA LEU A 284 27.10 14.05 -14.00
C LEU A 284 27.74 13.27 -15.15
N ALA A 285 28.04 11.99 -14.94
CA ALA A 285 28.60 11.11 -15.97
C ALA A 285 27.66 10.92 -17.18
N ASN A 286 26.35 11.17 -17.00
CA ASN A 286 25.35 11.14 -18.08
C ASN A 286 25.10 12.51 -18.71
N VAL A 287 25.61 13.60 -18.13
CA VAL A 287 25.47 14.95 -18.70
C VAL A 287 26.32 15.05 -19.96
N ARG A 288 25.75 15.68 -20.98
CA ARG A 288 26.40 15.96 -22.27
C ARG A 288 26.26 17.43 -22.60
N ILE A 289 27.26 17.99 -23.27
CA ILE A 289 27.23 19.36 -23.80
C ILE A 289 26.99 19.25 -25.30
N GLN A 290 25.93 19.90 -25.78
CA GLN A 290 25.71 20.16 -27.19
C GLN A 290 26.57 21.35 -27.60
N GLU A 291 27.63 21.12 -28.35
CA GLU A 291 28.45 22.23 -28.85
C GLU A 291 27.69 23.01 -29.93
N ARG A 292 27.98 24.30 -30.03
CA ARG A 292 27.44 25.19 -31.05
C ARG A 292 28.57 25.81 -31.85
N VAL A 293 28.44 25.75 -33.17
CA VAL A 293 29.28 26.50 -34.11
C VAL A 293 28.34 27.50 -34.79
N GLY A 294 28.37 28.77 -34.36
CA GLY A 294 27.42 29.78 -34.81
C GLY A 294 25.96 29.47 -34.39
N THR A 295 25.05 29.38 -35.37
CA THR A 295 23.63 29.02 -35.14
C THR A 295 23.34 27.52 -35.34
N SER A 296 24.31 26.75 -35.82
CA SER A 296 24.20 25.30 -36.08
C SER A 296 24.57 24.46 -34.85
N LEU A 297 23.89 23.32 -34.72
CA LEU A 297 24.20 22.28 -33.73
C LEU A 297 25.48 21.55 -34.16
N GLY A 298 26.51 21.59 -33.31
CA GLY A 298 27.75 20.84 -33.46
C GLY A 298 27.67 19.43 -32.86
N GLU A 299 28.81 18.89 -32.43
CA GLU A 299 28.88 17.56 -31.83
C GLU A 299 28.35 17.55 -30.38
N ILE A 300 27.83 16.40 -29.93
CA ILE A 300 27.42 16.18 -28.54
C ILE A 300 28.54 15.44 -27.84
N ARG A 301 29.18 16.08 -26.85
CA ARG A 301 30.29 15.47 -26.10
C ARG A 301 29.97 15.27 -24.61
N PRO A 302 30.64 14.32 -23.93
CA PRO A 302 30.63 14.24 -22.46
C PRO A 302 31.37 15.42 -21.81
N LEU A 303 31.10 15.62 -20.53
CA LEU A 303 31.91 16.50 -19.69
C LEU A 303 33.36 15.98 -19.62
N SER A 304 34.32 16.90 -19.77
CA SER A 304 35.73 16.61 -19.49
C SER A 304 35.93 16.24 -18.02
N VAL A 305 37.10 15.69 -17.67
CA VAL A 305 37.41 15.33 -16.28
C VAL A 305 37.43 16.59 -15.41
N GLU A 306 38.00 17.69 -15.91
CA GLU A 306 38.09 18.97 -15.20
C GLU A 306 36.70 19.61 -15.01
N GLU A 307 35.90 19.67 -16.08
CA GLU A 307 34.51 20.18 -16.02
C GLU A 307 33.68 19.39 -14.98
N ARG A 308 33.84 18.05 -14.99
CA ARG A 308 33.14 17.15 -14.08
C ARG A 308 33.58 17.33 -12.63
N GLN A 309 34.88 17.47 -12.39
CA GLN A 309 35.43 17.69 -11.05
C GLN A 309 35.02 19.04 -10.46
N ARG A 310 34.98 20.11 -11.27
CA ARG A 310 34.47 21.43 -10.83
C ARG A 310 33.01 21.35 -10.39
N VAL A 311 32.14 20.82 -11.25
CA VAL A 311 30.70 20.69 -10.94
C VAL A 311 30.47 19.72 -9.77
N PHE A 312 31.22 18.62 -9.68
CA PHE A 312 31.15 17.70 -8.55
C PHE A 312 31.50 18.41 -7.24
N THR A 313 32.57 19.22 -7.23
CA THR A 313 32.99 19.98 -6.05
C THR A 313 31.90 20.96 -5.63
N LEU A 314 31.40 21.77 -6.58
CA LEU A 314 30.29 22.71 -6.34
C LEU A 314 29.09 22.04 -5.67
N LEU A 315 28.64 20.89 -6.20
CA LEU A 315 27.46 20.19 -5.71
C LEU A 315 27.72 19.42 -4.39
N ASN A 316 28.94 18.95 -4.17
CA ASN A 316 29.31 18.20 -2.97
C ASN A 316 29.52 19.10 -1.74
N THR A 317 29.92 20.36 -1.93
CA THR A 317 30.13 21.34 -0.85
C THR A 317 28.99 22.35 -0.69
N TRP A 318 27.92 22.25 -1.50
CA TRP A 318 26.80 23.18 -1.46
C TRP A 318 26.08 23.12 -0.10
N THR A 319 26.05 24.25 0.62
CA THR A 319 25.32 24.38 1.91
C THR A 319 24.25 25.47 1.89
N ASP A 320 24.14 26.24 0.81
CA ASP A 320 23.23 27.38 0.69
C ASP A 320 21.76 26.98 0.47
N SER A 321 20.84 27.86 0.88
CA SER A 321 19.41 27.79 0.59
C SER A 321 18.99 28.97 -0.28
N PRO A 322 18.36 28.77 -1.46
CA PRO A 322 17.77 27.51 -1.97
C PRO A 322 18.78 26.52 -2.59
N LEU A 323 18.34 25.28 -2.78
CA LEU A 323 19.09 24.22 -3.48
C LEU A 323 19.45 24.60 -4.94
N PRO A 324 20.55 24.08 -5.49
CA PRO A 324 21.01 24.45 -6.82
C PRO A 324 20.07 23.95 -7.92
N THR A 325 20.08 24.64 -9.06
CA THR A 325 19.33 24.29 -10.27
C THR A 325 20.28 23.87 -11.38
N TRP A 326 19.77 23.23 -12.44
CA TRP A 326 20.59 22.95 -13.62
C TRP A 326 21.06 24.22 -14.34
N ALA A 327 20.46 25.39 -14.05
CA ALA A 327 20.98 26.66 -14.55
C ALA A 327 22.29 27.04 -13.82
N ASN A 328 22.41 26.75 -12.52
CA ASN A 328 23.65 26.96 -11.78
C ASN A 328 24.77 26.03 -12.28
N VAL A 329 24.43 24.79 -12.64
CA VAL A 329 25.40 23.87 -13.29
C VAL A 329 25.81 24.38 -14.66
N ALA A 330 24.87 24.95 -15.43
CA ALA A 330 25.17 25.52 -16.74
C ALA A 330 26.08 26.76 -16.61
N GLU A 331 25.85 27.60 -15.61
CA GLU A 331 26.67 28.76 -15.26
C GLU A 331 28.09 28.36 -14.84
N GLU A 332 28.23 27.36 -13.97
CA GLU A 332 29.55 26.80 -13.57
C GLU A 332 30.33 26.22 -14.77
N LEU A 333 29.62 25.70 -15.76
CA LEU A 333 30.19 25.15 -17.00
C LEU A 333 30.38 26.22 -18.10
N GLY A 334 29.85 27.43 -17.92
CA GLY A 334 29.88 28.48 -18.95
C GLY A 334 29.05 28.17 -20.21
N VAL A 335 27.98 27.36 -20.10
CA VAL A 335 27.13 26.93 -21.24
C VAL A 335 25.67 27.33 -21.07
N ASP A 336 24.90 27.39 -22.16
CA ASP A 336 23.46 27.59 -22.06
C ASP A 336 22.77 26.34 -21.47
N ARG A 337 21.74 26.54 -20.64
CA ARG A 337 20.96 25.42 -20.06
C ARG A 337 20.34 24.53 -21.15
N GLY A 338 19.96 25.12 -22.27
CA GLY A 338 19.41 24.43 -23.43
C GLY A 338 20.42 23.56 -24.16
N ASP A 339 21.72 23.68 -23.88
CA ASP A 339 22.79 22.86 -24.47
C ASP A 339 23.26 21.74 -23.53
N LEU A 340 22.84 21.77 -22.25
CA LEU A 340 22.96 20.63 -21.33
C LEU A 340 21.94 19.54 -21.67
N ARG A 341 22.44 18.45 -22.25
CA ARG A 341 21.72 17.20 -22.55
C ARG A 341 22.02 16.16 -21.48
N GLY A 342 21.23 15.08 -21.43
CA GLY A 342 21.43 13.98 -20.47
C GLY A 342 21.04 14.28 -19.01
N THR A 343 20.49 15.48 -18.72
CA THR A 343 19.96 15.88 -17.39
C THR A 343 18.75 15.07 -16.91
N ALA A 344 18.26 14.12 -17.72
CA ALA A 344 17.09 13.27 -17.45
C ALA A 344 17.36 11.75 -17.53
N SER A 345 18.61 11.35 -17.36
CA SER A 345 19.03 9.94 -17.36
C SER A 345 18.67 9.27 -16.03
N SER A 346 18.14 8.06 -16.06
CA SER A 346 17.83 7.28 -14.85
C SER A 346 19.06 6.52 -14.38
N ASN A 347 19.33 6.54 -13.07
CA ASN A 347 20.33 5.67 -12.43
C ASN A 347 19.65 4.38 -11.93
N ASP A 348 20.44 3.32 -11.70
CA ASP A 348 19.96 1.99 -11.28
C ASP A 348 19.20 1.97 -9.95
N ASP A 349 19.33 3.01 -9.11
CA ASP A 349 18.66 3.15 -7.81
C ASP A 349 17.17 3.55 -7.90
N GLY A 350 16.62 3.68 -9.12
CA GLY A 350 15.19 3.90 -9.35
C GLY A 350 14.64 5.25 -8.85
N GLU A 351 15.51 6.23 -8.56
CA GLU A 351 15.08 7.58 -8.19
C GLU A 351 14.49 8.32 -9.39
N ARG A 352 13.47 9.15 -9.12
CA ARG A 352 12.91 10.07 -10.11
C ARG A 352 14.00 11.05 -10.55
N VAL A 353 14.05 11.32 -11.86
CA VAL A 353 14.79 12.46 -12.41
C VAL A 353 14.31 13.72 -11.67
N SER A 354 15.15 14.24 -10.79
CA SER A 354 14.89 15.50 -10.10
C SER A 354 15.01 16.65 -11.11
N ALA A 355 14.10 17.60 -11.03
CA ALA A 355 14.19 18.84 -11.81
C ALA A 355 15.44 19.67 -11.45
N ASN A 356 16.09 19.35 -10.32
CA ASN A 356 17.31 19.96 -9.80
C ASN A 356 18.47 18.95 -9.72
N PRO A 357 19.73 19.39 -9.88
CA PRO A 357 20.91 18.56 -9.65
C PRO A 357 20.97 18.06 -8.19
N PRO A 358 21.53 16.86 -7.94
CA PRO A 358 21.74 16.32 -6.61
C PRO A 358 22.86 17.07 -5.88
N VAL A 359 22.74 17.19 -4.56
CA VAL A 359 23.78 17.73 -3.66
C VAL A 359 24.09 16.72 -2.56
N ASN A 360 25.18 16.92 -1.85
CA ASN A 360 25.48 16.16 -0.64
C ASN A 360 24.56 16.60 0.51
N GLN A 361 23.44 15.90 0.64
CA GLN A 361 22.40 16.29 1.59
C GLN A 361 22.85 16.14 3.06
N VAL A 362 23.85 15.29 3.32
CA VAL A 362 24.40 15.09 4.67
C VAL A 362 25.22 16.29 5.08
N GLU A 363 26.03 16.83 4.16
CA GLU A 363 26.84 18.03 4.41
C GLU A 363 25.94 19.24 4.75
N VAL A 364 24.87 19.45 3.98
CA VAL A 364 23.87 20.49 4.25
C VAL A 364 23.32 20.36 5.68
N VAL A 365 22.89 19.16 6.05
CA VAL A 365 22.24 18.91 7.35
C VAL A 365 23.21 19.06 8.53
N MET A 366 24.44 18.55 8.39
CA MET A 366 25.44 18.60 9.47
C MET A 366 25.99 20.02 9.69
N CYS A 367 26.18 20.80 8.63
CA CYS A 367 26.64 22.19 8.74
C CYS A 367 25.56 23.15 9.27
N SER A 368 24.28 22.84 9.03
CA SER A 368 23.13 23.63 9.50
C SER A 368 22.53 23.12 10.82
N THR A 369 23.15 22.15 11.50
CA THR A 369 22.58 21.55 12.72
C THR A 369 22.60 22.50 13.92
N VAL A 370 21.61 22.35 14.80
CA VAL A 370 21.49 23.10 16.07
C VAL A 370 22.35 22.51 17.20
N ILE A 371 23.00 21.35 16.98
CA ILE A 371 23.86 20.65 17.94
C ILE A 371 25.31 21.13 17.75
N LYS A 372 25.78 22.02 18.64
CA LYS A 372 27.07 22.70 18.50
C LYS A 372 28.25 21.73 18.47
N GLU A 373 28.18 20.66 19.25
CA GLU A 373 29.19 19.62 19.36
C GLU A 373 29.36 18.86 18.04
N PHE A 374 28.24 18.51 17.38
CA PHE A 374 28.28 17.88 16.06
C PHE A 374 28.76 18.83 14.98
N LYS A 375 28.34 20.10 15.02
CA LYS A 375 28.82 21.11 14.06
C LYS A 375 30.33 21.30 14.16
N LYS A 376 30.85 21.53 15.37
CA LYS A 376 32.30 21.69 15.63
C LYS A 376 33.09 20.44 15.25
N PHE A 377 32.57 19.26 15.58
CA PHE A 377 33.17 18.00 15.16
C PHE A 377 33.18 17.90 13.63
N TRP A 378 32.08 18.20 12.95
CA TRP A 378 31.97 18.10 11.49
C TRP A 378 32.90 19.07 10.74
N GLU A 379 33.12 20.26 11.28
CA GLU A 379 34.02 21.28 10.70
C GLU A 379 35.50 20.85 10.79
N THR A 380 35.88 20.06 11.79
CA THR A 380 37.28 19.70 12.08
C THR A 380 37.63 18.23 11.83
N ALA A 381 36.62 17.36 11.71
CA ALA A 381 36.80 15.92 11.54
C ALA A 381 37.25 15.56 10.12
N ASN A 382 38.11 14.54 10.04
CA ASN A 382 38.44 13.89 8.78
C ASN A 382 37.28 13.00 8.28
N ASN A 383 37.36 12.59 7.00
CA ASN A 383 36.32 11.80 6.36
C ASN A 383 35.99 10.47 7.08
N PRO A 384 36.96 9.65 7.54
CA PRO A 384 36.67 8.45 8.32
C PRO A 384 35.89 8.72 9.61
N SER A 385 36.22 9.80 10.32
CA SER A 385 35.53 10.22 11.55
C SER A 385 34.10 10.70 11.26
N LYS A 386 33.90 11.42 10.15
CA LYS A 386 32.56 11.78 9.65
C LYS A 386 31.71 10.54 9.33
N ASP A 387 32.30 9.57 8.64
CA ASP A 387 31.62 8.32 8.27
C ASP A 387 31.27 7.47 9.51
N ALA A 388 32.15 7.42 10.51
CA ALA A 388 31.88 6.77 11.80
C ALA A 388 30.72 7.43 12.55
N LEU A 389 30.65 8.77 12.57
CA LEU A 389 29.53 9.50 13.17
C LEU A 389 28.20 9.22 12.42
N ILE A 390 28.20 9.20 11.08
CA ILE A 390 27.01 8.83 10.30
C ILE A 390 26.54 7.43 10.72
N ARG A 391 27.43 6.44 10.79
CA ARG A 391 27.08 5.07 11.20
C ARG A 391 26.51 5.02 12.61
N GLU A 392 27.09 5.76 13.56
CA GLU A 392 26.58 5.81 14.94
C GLU A 392 25.19 6.44 15.02
N LEU A 393 24.87 7.40 14.15
CA LEU A 393 23.53 8.01 14.04
C LEU A 393 22.50 7.12 13.31
N SER A 394 22.94 6.01 12.72
CA SER A 394 22.06 5.08 12.01
C SER A 394 21.12 4.34 12.97
N ASN A 395 19.82 4.37 12.67
CA ASN A 395 18.81 3.58 13.39
C ASN A 395 18.79 2.11 12.94
N VAL A 396 19.46 1.78 11.84
CA VAL A 396 19.42 0.46 11.19
C VAL A 396 20.67 -0.36 11.49
N GLU A 397 21.83 0.28 11.56
CA GLU A 397 23.10 -0.38 11.86
C GLU A 397 23.28 -0.56 13.36
N ALA A 398 24.00 -1.61 13.75
CA ALA A 398 24.45 -1.78 15.11
C ALA A 398 25.69 -0.89 15.33
N PRO A 399 25.83 -0.27 16.52
CA PRO A 399 27.09 0.38 16.90
C PRO A 399 28.25 -0.61 16.75
N SER A 400 29.33 -0.17 16.11
CA SER A 400 30.59 -0.90 16.01
C SER A 400 31.56 -0.31 17.03
N GLU A 401 32.27 -1.13 17.81
CA GLU A 401 33.31 -0.66 18.73
C GLU A 401 34.72 -1.05 18.25
N ASP A 402 34.85 -1.41 16.98
CA ASP A 402 36.02 -2.09 16.44
C ASP A 402 37.14 -1.14 15.94
N SER A 403 36.90 0.19 15.86
CA SER A 403 37.89 1.17 15.37
C SER A 403 38.00 2.42 16.25
N PRO A 404 39.16 3.11 16.28
CA PRO A 404 39.35 4.36 17.03
C PRO A 404 38.33 5.45 16.66
N GLU A 405 37.98 5.58 15.38
CA GLU A 405 36.98 6.54 14.89
C GLU A 405 35.58 6.19 15.36
N ALA A 406 35.23 4.89 15.39
CA ALA A 406 33.95 4.41 15.89
C ALA A 406 33.83 4.62 17.41
N ILE A 407 34.92 4.38 18.15
CA ILE A 407 35.00 4.68 19.59
C ILE A 407 34.87 6.20 19.81
N ALA A 408 35.53 7.03 19.00
CA ALA A 408 35.44 8.48 19.10
C ALA A 408 34.01 8.99 18.81
N ALA A 409 33.35 8.48 17.77
CA ALA A 409 31.96 8.80 17.46
C ALA A 409 30.98 8.34 18.55
N SER A 410 31.14 7.10 19.04
CA SER A 410 30.35 6.55 20.14
C SER A 410 30.55 7.35 21.42
N SER A 411 31.80 7.70 21.74
CA SER A 411 32.15 8.52 22.89
C SER A 411 31.57 9.92 22.77
N LEU A 412 31.67 10.56 21.59
CA LEU A 412 31.06 11.87 21.33
C LEU A 412 29.55 11.84 21.57
N VAL A 413 28.85 10.82 21.08
CA VAL A 413 27.40 10.66 21.28
C VAL A 413 27.06 10.36 22.74
N ARG A 414 27.86 9.53 23.44
CA ARG A 414 27.68 9.19 24.85
C ARG A 414 27.98 10.34 25.80
N SER A 415 28.94 11.20 25.45
CA SER A 415 29.36 12.36 26.23
C SER A 415 28.52 13.60 25.94
N LEU A 416 27.51 13.52 25.06
CA LEU A 416 26.62 14.64 24.79
C LEU A 416 25.91 15.07 26.09
N PRO A 417 25.89 16.36 26.43
CA PRO A 417 25.08 16.87 27.52
C PRO A 417 23.61 16.50 27.31
N PRO A 418 22.81 16.29 28.38
CA PRO A 418 21.40 15.94 28.26
C PRO A 418 20.60 16.87 27.34
N LYS A 419 20.87 18.18 27.37
CA LYS A 419 20.25 19.19 26.49
C LYS A 419 20.58 19.00 25.00
N SER A 420 21.76 18.47 24.68
CA SER A 420 22.18 18.17 23.30
C SER A 420 21.62 16.82 22.83
N LEU A 421 21.49 15.84 23.72
CA LEU A 421 20.81 14.55 23.46
C LEU A 421 19.34 14.75 23.07
N GLU A 422 18.62 15.66 23.72
CA GLU A 422 17.22 15.98 23.37
C GLU A 422 17.07 16.51 21.93
N LYS A 423 18.06 17.27 21.45
CA LYS A 423 18.04 17.85 20.09
C LYS A 423 18.40 16.86 18.98
N LEU A 424 18.98 15.71 19.33
CA LEU A 424 19.36 14.65 18.39
C LEU A 424 18.16 14.18 17.55
N GLU A 425 16.96 14.18 18.13
CA GLU A 425 15.72 13.77 17.45
C GLU A 425 15.30 14.70 16.31
N SER A 426 15.76 15.96 16.32
CA SER A 426 15.47 16.93 15.26
C SER A 426 16.37 16.76 14.03
N LEU A 427 17.49 16.04 14.16
CA LEU A 427 18.45 15.79 13.08
C LEU A 427 17.89 14.75 12.10
N LYS A 428 17.67 15.15 10.84
CA LYS A 428 17.09 14.28 9.81
C LYS A 428 18.06 14.04 8.67
N LEU A 429 18.69 12.86 8.67
CA LEU A 429 19.56 12.40 7.59
C LEU A 429 18.76 11.68 6.48
N PRO A 430 19.30 11.57 5.25
CA PRO A 430 18.62 10.90 4.13
C PRO A 430 18.30 9.42 4.41
N ASP A 431 17.03 9.04 4.27
CA ASP A 431 16.58 7.65 4.45
C ASP A 431 16.78 6.79 3.18
N GLY A 432 16.85 5.46 3.36
CA GLY A 432 16.83 4.47 2.27
C GLY A 432 18.09 3.61 2.16
N ARG A 433 18.19 2.80 1.11
CA ARG A 433 19.38 2.01 0.79
C ARG A 433 19.77 2.20 -0.67
N ALA A 434 21.06 2.14 -0.96
CA ALA A 434 21.61 2.11 -2.31
C ALA A 434 21.52 0.71 -2.91
N ALA A 435 21.75 0.57 -4.22
CA ALA A 435 21.91 -0.71 -4.89
C ALA A 435 23.23 -1.41 -4.51
N TYR A 436 24.27 -0.62 -4.24
CA TYR A 436 25.64 -1.07 -4.02
C TYR A 436 26.10 -0.85 -2.56
N SER A 437 27.17 -1.53 -2.15
CA SER A 437 27.83 -1.36 -0.86
C SER A 437 28.67 -0.08 -0.80
N VAL A 438 29.11 0.35 0.38
CA VAL A 438 29.97 1.53 0.54
C VAL A 438 31.24 1.38 -0.30
N LYS A 439 31.90 0.22 -0.19
CA LYS A 439 33.13 -0.13 -0.90
C LYS A 439 32.96 -0.05 -2.42
N THR A 440 31.87 -0.61 -2.95
CA THR A 440 31.57 -0.56 -4.38
C THR A 440 31.28 0.87 -4.85
N LEU A 441 30.52 1.64 -4.06
CA LEU A 441 30.20 3.04 -4.39
C LEU A 441 31.45 3.91 -4.45
N GLU A 442 32.41 3.74 -3.53
CA GLU A 442 33.67 4.46 -3.53
C GLU A 442 34.50 4.16 -4.78
N LYS A 443 34.66 2.88 -5.15
CA LYS A 443 35.36 2.49 -6.38
C LYS A 443 34.71 3.11 -7.62
N LEU A 444 33.39 3.00 -7.73
CA LEU A 444 32.63 3.56 -8.86
C LEU A 444 32.74 5.08 -8.93
N ARG A 445 32.67 5.76 -7.78
CA ARG A 445 32.86 7.21 -7.68
C ARG A 445 34.23 7.60 -8.20
N ASP A 446 35.30 6.99 -7.68
CA ASP A 446 36.68 7.37 -8.04
C ASP A 446 36.96 7.16 -9.51
N TYR A 447 36.47 6.06 -10.09
CA TYR A 447 36.66 5.80 -11.50
C TYR A 447 35.91 6.83 -12.37
N MET A 448 34.64 7.11 -12.08
CA MET A 448 33.87 8.09 -12.86
C MET A 448 34.34 9.53 -12.66
N LEU A 449 34.94 9.87 -11.52
CA LEU A 449 35.45 11.20 -11.25
C LEU A 449 36.76 11.48 -12.01
N ASN A 450 37.57 10.45 -12.25
CA ASN A 450 38.90 10.59 -12.85
C ASN A 450 38.98 10.13 -14.31
N ASN A 451 37.90 9.62 -14.89
CA ASN A 451 37.85 9.17 -16.27
C ASN A 451 36.62 9.74 -16.97
N VAL A 452 36.69 9.90 -18.30
CA VAL A 452 35.53 10.21 -19.14
C VAL A 452 34.70 8.93 -19.34
N ALA A 453 34.14 8.43 -18.24
CA ALA A 453 33.38 7.19 -18.18
C ALA A 453 31.99 7.44 -17.61
N ASP A 454 31.00 6.70 -18.09
CA ASP A 454 29.69 6.57 -17.44
C ASP A 454 29.67 5.40 -16.45
N LEU A 455 28.55 5.21 -15.75
CA LEU A 455 28.40 4.13 -14.77
C LEU A 455 28.60 2.74 -15.39
N TYR A 456 28.18 2.57 -16.64
CA TYR A 456 28.35 1.31 -17.36
C TYR A 456 29.84 1.03 -17.58
N THR A 457 30.56 1.98 -18.17
CA THR A 457 32.01 1.89 -18.42
C THR A 457 32.79 1.67 -17.13
N ALA A 458 32.42 2.39 -16.05
CA ALA A 458 33.08 2.23 -14.75
C ALA A 458 32.90 0.83 -14.16
N ARG A 459 31.73 0.22 -14.30
CA ARG A 459 31.48 -1.14 -13.81
C ARG A 459 32.29 -2.18 -14.58
N GLN A 460 32.40 -2.03 -15.89
CA GLN A 460 33.19 -2.95 -16.72
C GLN A 460 34.66 -2.94 -16.30
N SER A 461 35.26 -1.76 -16.22
CA SER A 461 36.68 -1.62 -15.92
C SER A 461 37.06 -2.03 -14.50
N LEU A 462 36.13 -1.96 -13.55
CA LEU A 462 36.41 -2.23 -12.13
C LEU A 462 36.06 -3.66 -11.68
N PHE A 463 35.16 -4.34 -12.40
CA PHE A 463 34.58 -5.61 -11.95
C PHE A 463 34.59 -6.70 -13.04
N ASP A 464 35.29 -6.48 -14.16
CA ASP A 464 35.43 -7.43 -15.28
C ASP A 464 34.09 -8.00 -15.75
N LEU A 465 33.08 -7.13 -15.85
CA LEU A 465 31.74 -7.52 -16.22
C LEU A 465 31.59 -7.59 -17.75
N PRO A 466 30.87 -8.58 -18.28
CA PRO A 466 30.59 -8.66 -19.72
C PRO A 466 29.75 -7.45 -20.20
N ASN A 467 29.80 -7.17 -21.51
CA ASN A 467 29.11 -6.02 -22.13
C ASN A 467 27.59 -6.01 -21.94
N ASP A 468 26.99 -7.16 -21.69
CA ASP A 468 25.56 -7.32 -21.46
C ASP A 468 25.22 -7.47 -19.97
N TRP A 469 26.18 -7.26 -19.07
CA TRP A 469 25.94 -7.42 -17.65
C TRP A 469 24.86 -6.45 -17.16
N ALA A 470 23.79 -7.03 -16.61
CA ALA A 470 22.78 -6.34 -15.86
C ALA A 470 22.70 -6.97 -14.46
N PRO A 471 22.34 -6.19 -13.42
CA PRO A 471 22.15 -6.75 -12.10
C PRO A 471 21.16 -7.92 -12.17
N PRO A 472 21.51 -9.10 -11.61
CA PRO A 472 20.65 -10.27 -11.67
C PRO A 472 19.30 -9.94 -11.05
N ALA A 473 18.23 -10.34 -11.73
CA ALA A 473 16.89 -10.15 -11.20
C ALA A 473 16.55 -11.28 -10.24
N GLU A 474 15.79 -10.97 -9.19
CA GLU A 474 15.16 -12.04 -8.43
C GLU A 474 14.21 -12.84 -9.34
N PRO A 475 13.95 -14.13 -9.03
CA PRO A 475 12.94 -14.90 -9.75
C PRO A 475 11.60 -14.16 -9.82
N ILE A 476 10.86 -14.32 -10.92
CA ILE A 476 9.59 -13.61 -11.16
C ILE A 476 8.66 -13.72 -9.94
N GLY A 477 8.57 -14.89 -9.31
CA GLY A 477 7.69 -15.12 -8.15
C GLY A 477 8.24 -14.73 -6.77
N ALA A 478 9.45 -14.18 -6.66
CA ALA A 478 10.05 -13.83 -5.36
C ALA A 478 9.31 -12.66 -4.66
N PRO A 479 9.12 -12.72 -3.34
CA PRO A 479 8.33 -11.71 -2.63
C PRO A 479 9.09 -10.39 -2.47
N THR A 480 8.42 -9.29 -2.80
CA THR A 480 8.93 -7.90 -2.64
C THR A 480 8.61 -7.30 -1.27
N GLY A 481 7.70 -7.95 -0.51
CA GLY A 481 7.18 -7.44 0.76
C GLY A 481 5.94 -6.55 0.61
N ASN A 482 5.55 -6.18 -0.60
CA ASN A 482 4.27 -5.55 -0.90
C ASN A 482 3.22 -6.63 -1.24
N PRO A 483 2.19 -6.85 -0.40
CA PRO A 483 1.24 -7.94 -0.60
C PRO A 483 0.47 -7.87 -1.92
N ALA A 484 0.14 -6.68 -2.44
CA ALA A 484 -0.58 -6.55 -3.71
C ALA A 484 0.33 -6.94 -4.88
N VAL A 485 1.60 -6.54 -4.81
CA VAL A 485 2.62 -6.84 -5.81
C VAL A 485 2.94 -8.33 -5.84
N ASP A 486 3.12 -8.94 -4.67
CA ASP A 486 3.45 -10.36 -4.52
C ASP A 486 2.35 -11.29 -5.07
N ARG A 487 1.07 -10.85 -5.03
CA ARG A 487 -0.04 -11.57 -5.69
C ARG A 487 0.14 -11.62 -7.20
N VAL A 488 0.52 -10.51 -7.81
CA VAL A 488 0.76 -10.41 -9.26
C VAL A 488 1.97 -11.22 -9.67
N LEU A 489 3.12 -10.99 -9.03
CA LEU A 489 4.36 -11.70 -9.31
C LEU A 489 4.19 -13.22 -9.23
N LYS A 490 3.55 -13.72 -8.17
CA LYS A 490 3.30 -15.17 -8.00
C LYS A 490 2.32 -15.73 -9.03
N ALA A 491 1.31 -14.95 -9.43
CA ALA A 491 0.36 -15.38 -10.45
C ALA A 491 1.03 -15.44 -11.83
N THR A 492 1.71 -14.37 -12.22
CA THR A 492 2.43 -14.27 -13.49
C THR A 492 3.49 -15.34 -13.63
N ASN A 493 4.30 -15.58 -12.59
CA ASN A 493 5.31 -16.66 -12.59
C ASN A 493 4.67 -18.03 -12.85
N ARG A 494 3.61 -18.39 -12.11
CA ARG A 494 2.94 -19.69 -12.27
C ARG A 494 2.30 -19.85 -13.65
N TRP A 495 1.71 -18.77 -14.19
CA TRP A 495 1.07 -18.78 -15.49
C TRP A 495 2.11 -18.94 -16.60
N LEU A 496 3.18 -18.15 -16.59
CA LEU A 496 4.26 -18.20 -17.59
C LEU A 496 4.95 -19.57 -17.62
N LEU A 497 5.29 -20.14 -16.46
CA LEU A 497 5.90 -21.47 -16.40
C LEU A 497 5.00 -22.57 -16.96
N LEU A 498 3.67 -22.49 -16.77
CA LEU A 498 2.73 -23.44 -17.37
C LEU A 498 2.53 -23.19 -18.87
N ALA A 499 2.59 -21.93 -19.33
CA ALA A 499 2.57 -21.59 -20.75
C ALA A 499 3.78 -22.17 -21.48
N GLU A 500 4.97 -21.95 -20.94
CA GLU A 500 6.23 -22.48 -21.48
C GLU A 500 6.20 -24.01 -21.55
N LYS A 501 5.81 -24.67 -20.45
CA LYS A 501 5.68 -26.13 -20.41
C LYS A 501 4.70 -26.69 -21.45
N ARG A 502 3.70 -25.91 -21.87
CA ARG A 502 2.65 -26.37 -22.79
C ARG A 502 2.91 -26.02 -24.25
N TRP A 503 3.56 -24.89 -24.52
CA TRP A 503 3.63 -24.30 -25.85
C TRP A 503 5.04 -23.84 -26.26
N GLY A 504 6.06 -24.04 -25.42
CA GLY A 504 7.41 -23.51 -25.62
C GLY A 504 7.52 -22.04 -25.20
N ALA A 505 8.68 -21.42 -25.41
CA ALA A 505 8.87 -20.00 -25.11
C ALA A 505 8.04 -19.11 -26.04
N PRO A 506 7.41 -18.02 -25.53
CA PRO A 506 6.64 -17.10 -26.36
C PRO A 506 7.55 -16.22 -27.23
N LEU A 507 7.05 -15.73 -28.37
CA LEU A 507 7.78 -14.77 -29.22
C LEU A 507 7.95 -13.39 -28.56
N SER A 508 6.96 -12.99 -27.75
CA SER A 508 6.98 -11.73 -27.02
C SER A 508 6.02 -11.73 -25.85
N ILE A 509 6.37 -10.97 -24.80
CA ILE A 509 5.53 -10.73 -23.62
C ILE A 509 5.31 -9.22 -23.50
N ASN A 510 4.05 -8.80 -23.64
CA ASN A 510 3.65 -7.41 -23.50
C ASN A 510 2.84 -7.24 -22.19
N ILE A 511 3.18 -6.23 -21.40
CA ILE A 511 2.59 -5.99 -20.07
C ILE A 511 1.95 -4.61 -20.05
N GLU A 512 0.70 -4.50 -19.62
CA GLU A 512 0.08 -3.23 -19.21
C GLU A 512 0.11 -3.12 -17.68
N SER A 513 0.36 -1.91 -17.18
CA SER A 513 0.23 -1.62 -15.75
C SER A 513 -0.46 -0.28 -15.48
N LEU A 514 -1.20 -0.21 -14.38
CA LEU A 514 -1.77 1.02 -13.82
C LEU A 514 -0.68 1.92 -13.21
N ARG A 515 -0.76 3.23 -13.46
CA ARG A 515 0.28 4.22 -13.11
C ARG A 515 0.69 4.22 -11.63
N ASP A 516 -0.25 4.43 -10.70
CA ASP A 516 0.06 4.76 -9.29
C ASP A 516 -0.66 3.90 -8.24
N GLY A 517 -1.64 3.07 -8.63
CA GLY A 517 -2.51 2.34 -7.71
C GLY A 517 -1.87 1.15 -6.99
N PHE A 518 -0.72 0.66 -7.46
CA PHE A 518 -0.08 -0.55 -6.93
C PHE A 518 0.81 -0.33 -5.69
N LYS A 519 0.91 0.92 -5.18
CA LYS A 519 1.58 1.18 -3.90
C LYS A 519 0.82 0.52 -2.74
N SER A 520 -0.49 0.73 -2.67
CA SER A 520 -1.41 0.06 -1.74
C SER A 520 -2.87 0.35 -2.13
N GLU A 521 -3.81 -0.46 -1.66
CA GLU A 521 -5.25 -0.17 -1.78
C GLU A 521 -5.62 1.19 -1.17
N SER A 522 -4.98 1.59 -0.07
CA SER A 522 -5.20 2.90 0.54
C SER A 522 -4.79 4.04 -0.40
N ALA A 523 -3.61 3.93 -1.01
CA ALA A 523 -3.13 4.91 -1.99
C ALA A 523 -4.05 4.95 -3.22
N ALA A 524 -4.54 3.79 -3.70
CA ALA A 524 -5.50 3.74 -4.79
C ALA A 524 -6.82 4.48 -4.45
N ARG A 525 -7.35 4.28 -3.24
CA ARG A 525 -8.56 4.99 -2.76
C ARG A 525 -8.34 6.48 -2.57
N GLU A 526 -7.14 6.90 -2.16
CA GLU A 526 -6.77 8.31 -2.07
C GLU A 526 -6.72 8.95 -3.45
N ILE A 527 -6.05 8.31 -4.41
CA ILE A 527 -6.01 8.75 -5.81
C ILE A 527 -7.43 8.85 -6.39
N GLN A 528 -8.30 7.87 -6.11
CA GLN A 528 -9.69 7.92 -6.54
C GLN A 528 -10.44 9.10 -5.91
N ARG A 529 -10.32 9.30 -4.58
CA ARG A 529 -10.93 10.45 -3.90
C ARG A 529 -10.42 11.78 -4.43
N GLU A 530 -9.13 11.89 -4.75
CA GLU A 530 -8.58 13.08 -5.39
C GLU A 530 -9.15 13.28 -6.80
N GLN A 531 -9.29 12.21 -7.58
CA GLN A 531 -9.91 12.28 -8.92
C GLN A 531 -11.37 12.71 -8.84
N GLU A 532 -12.14 12.16 -7.90
CA GLU A 532 -13.54 12.55 -7.65
C GLU A 532 -13.64 14.00 -7.17
N THR A 533 -12.76 14.42 -6.26
CA THR A 533 -12.68 15.82 -5.80
C THR A 533 -12.35 16.76 -6.96
N ARG A 534 -11.37 16.41 -7.80
CA ARG A 534 -11.05 17.17 -9.02
C ARG A 534 -12.21 17.19 -10.01
N ALA A 535 -12.95 16.10 -10.15
CA ALA A 535 -14.14 16.03 -11.00
C ALA A 535 -15.25 16.95 -10.49
N LYS A 536 -15.53 16.94 -9.19
CA LYS A 536 -16.49 17.87 -8.54
C LYS A 536 -16.07 19.33 -8.70
N ASN A 537 -14.79 19.64 -8.45
CA ASN A 537 -14.27 21.00 -8.64
C ASN A 537 -14.39 21.44 -10.10
N ASN A 538 -14.07 20.57 -11.06
CA ASN A 538 -14.27 20.86 -12.49
C ASN A 538 -15.75 21.09 -12.82
N GLN A 539 -16.68 20.34 -12.23
CA GLN A 539 -18.12 20.56 -12.42
C GLN A 539 -18.57 21.93 -11.87
N ALA A 540 -18.09 22.33 -10.68
CA ALA A 540 -18.39 23.64 -10.12
C ALA A 540 -17.87 24.76 -11.03
N ILE A 541 -16.64 24.63 -11.56
CA ILE A 541 -16.05 25.60 -12.49
C ILE A 541 -16.86 25.67 -13.79
N VAL A 542 -17.33 24.52 -14.31
CA VAL A 542 -18.22 24.46 -15.47
C VAL A 542 -19.52 25.22 -15.19
N GLN A 543 -20.14 25.02 -14.03
CA GLN A 543 -21.38 25.73 -13.66
C GLN A 543 -21.16 27.24 -13.56
N THR A 544 -20.11 27.70 -12.87
CA THR A 544 -19.77 29.12 -12.78
C THR A 544 -19.49 29.73 -14.16
N MET A 545 -18.78 28.98 -15.02
CA MET A 545 -18.49 29.41 -16.38
C MET A 545 -19.77 29.56 -17.21
N MET A 546 -20.69 28.60 -17.14
CA MET A 546 -21.97 28.65 -17.86
C MET A 546 -22.82 29.83 -17.39
N GLN A 547 -22.90 30.06 -16.06
CA GLN A 547 -23.61 31.20 -15.49
C GLN A 547 -23.04 32.55 -15.94
N LYS A 548 -21.70 32.71 -15.90
CA LYS A 548 -21.05 33.99 -16.25
C LYS A 548 -21.02 34.29 -17.74
N LEU A 549 -20.97 33.26 -18.59
CA LEU A 549 -20.82 33.44 -20.04
C LEU A 549 -22.12 33.24 -20.82
N GLY A 550 -23.22 32.81 -20.17
CA GLY A 550 -24.51 32.59 -20.83
C GLY A 550 -24.45 31.57 -21.96
N VAL A 551 -23.67 30.49 -21.80
CA VAL A 551 -23.46 29.48 -22.85
C VAL A 551 -24.48 28.36 -22.70
N ASP A 552 -25.29 28.14 -23.73
CA ASP A 552 -26.18 26.98 -23.83
C ASP A 552 -25.40 25.73 -24.25
N GLY A 553 -25.51 24.67 -23.45
CA GLY A 553 -24.85 23.39 -23.68
C GLY A 553 -23.59 23.14 -22.83
N ARG A 554 -23.11 21.89 -22.83
CA ARG A 554 -21.99 21.47 -21.97
C ARG A 554 -20.66 21.98 -22.54
N PRO A 555 -19.93 22.88 -21.87
CA PRO A 555 -18.65 23.39 -22.37
C PRO A 555 -17.61 22.26 -22.46
N SER A 556 -16.75 22.33 -23.48
CA SER A 556 -15.70 21.32 -23.63
C SER A 556 -14.63 21.48 -22.53
N ARG A 557 -13.87 20.42 -22.27
CA ARG A 557 -12.74 20.46 -21.31
C ARG A 557 -11.76 21.60 -21.60
N ASN A 558 -11.60 21.97 -22.87
CA ASN A 558 -10.64 22.98 -23.27
C ASN A 558 -11.21 24.39 -23.19
N ASP A 559 -12.53 24.55 -23.30
CA ASP A 559 -13.16 25.83 -22.99
C ASP A 559 -13.02 26.14 -21.49
N VAL A 560 -13.14 25.11 -20.65
CA VAL A 560 -12.86 25.22 -19.20
C VAL A 560 -11.40 25.57 -18.93
N LEU A 561 -10.45 24.91 -19.62
CA LEU A 561 -9.02 25.22 -19.48
C LEU A 561 -8.69 26.65 -19.92
N ARG A 562 -9.24 27.09 -21.06
CA ARG A 562 -9.05 28.45 -21.57
C ARG A 562 -9.65 29.48 -20.62
N TYR A 563 -10.87 29.24 -20.13
CA TYR A 563 -11.51 30.08 -19.14
C TYR A 563 -10.65 30.22 -17.87
N GLN A 564 -10.15 29.09 -17.33
CA GLN A 564 -9.23 29.11 -16.19
C GLN A 564 -7.94 29.89 -16.48
N SER A 565 -7.36 29.74 -17.67
CA SER A 565 -6.15 30.48 -18.06
C SER A 565 -6.40 31.99 -18.17
N ILE A 566 -7.52 32.42 -18.73
CA ILE A 566 -7.89 33.84 -18.78
C ILE A 566 -8.06 34.42 -17.38
N GLN A 567 -8.77 33.71 -16.48
CA GLN A 567 -8.95 34.17 -15.10
C GLN A 567 -7.61 34.29 -14.37
N ARG A 568 -6.75 33.27 -14.48
CA ARG A 568 -5.38 33.28 -13.92
C ARG A 568 -4.55 34.44 -14.46
N GLN A 569 -4.76 34.82 -15.70
CA GLN A 569 -4.02 35.88 -16.36
C GLN A 569 -4.67 37.26 -16.21
N ASN A 570 -5.62 37.42 -15.28
CA ASN A 570 -6.37 38.67 -15.07
C ASN A 570 -7.02 39.23 -16.35
N GLY A 571 -7.46 38.35 -17.25
CA GLY A 571 -8.04 38.77 -18.52
C GLY A 571 -7.03 39.41 -19.48
N GLN A 572 -5.73 39.21 -19.30
CA GLN A 572 -4.69 39.78 -20.15
C GLN A 572 -3.95 38.70 -20.95
N CYS A 573 -3.53 39.07 -22.16
CA CYS A 573 -2.64 38.27 -23.00
C CYS A 573 -1.32 38.05 -22.24
N ALA A 574 -0.89 36.80 -22.10
CA ALA A 574 0.34 36.50 -21.37
C ALA A 574 1.59 37.13 -22.02
N TYR A 575 1.57 37.37 -23.33
CA TYR A 575 2.72 37.84 -24.10
C TYR A 575 2.81 39.36 -24.30
N CYS A 576 1.69 40.05 -24.47
CA CYS A 576 1.69 41.50 -24.72
C CYS A 576 0.86 42.30 -23.70
N GLY A 577 0.14 41.65 -22.78
CA GLY A 577 -0.69 42.33 -21.78
C GLY A 577 -2.04 42.86 -22.27
N THR A 578 -2.30 42.86 -23.59
CA THR A 578 -3.60 43.28 -24.14
C THR A 578 -4.76 42.48 -23.55
N THR A 579 -5.89 43.13 -23.29
CA THR A 579 -7.10 42.49 -22.75
C THR A 579 -7.62 41.40 -23.69
N ILE A 580 -7.93 40.24 -23.11
CA ILE A 580 -8.46 39.07 -23.80
C ILE A 580 -9.71 38.53 -23.08
N THR A 581 -10.62 37.99 -23.88
CA THR A 581 -11.85 37.33 -23.43
C THR A 581 -11.93 35.94 -24.03
N MET A 582 -12.96 35.16 -23.70
CA MET A 582 -13.17 33.86 -24.34
C MET A 582 -13.36 33.96 -25.87
N LYS A 583 -13.79 35.11 -26.39
CA LYS A 583 -13.96 35.35 -27.83
C LYS A 583 -12.67 35.79 -28.51
N THR A 584 -11.82 36.53 -27.80
CA THR A 584 -10.61 37.17 -28.35
C THR A 584 -9.30 36.49 -27.96
N SER A 585 -9.36 35.40 -27.19
CA SER A 585 -8.20 34.59 -26.79
C SER A 585 -8.09 33.28 -27.56
N GLU A 586 -6.85 32.94 -27.86
CA GLU A 586 -6.42 31.64 -28.35
C GLU A 586 -5.53 30.99 -27.28
N MET A 587 -5.43 29.66 -27.31
CA MET A 587 -4.51 28.92 -26.44
C MET A 587 -3.22 28.66 -27.21
N ASP A 588 -2.07 29.04 -26.64
CA ASP A 588 -0.75 28.83 -27.23
C ASP A 588 0.14 27.96 -26.34
N HIS A 589 1.03 27.21 -26.99
CA HIS A 589 2.11 26.47 -26.35
C HIS A 589 3.36 27.33 -26.25
N ILE A 590 3.80 27.65 -25.02
CA ILE A 590 4.97 28.51 -24.76
C ILE A 590 6.22 28.00 -25.49
N VAL A 591 6.44 26.69 -25.36
CA VAL A 591 7.51 25.96 -26.03
C VAL A 591 6.84 24.92 -26.94
N PRO A 592 7.06 24.99 -28.26
CA PRO A 592 6.61 23.98 -29.21
C PRO A 592 7.42 22.70 -29.04
N ARG A 593 6.93 21.61 -29.62
CA ARG A 593 7.61 20.31 -29.58
C ARG A 593 8.09 19.95 -30.99
N ALA A 594 9.29 19.38 -31.07
CA ALA A 594 9.81 18.80 -32.29
C ALA A 594 8.94 17.59 -32.73
N GLY A 595 8.78 17.40 -34.03
CA GLY A 595 8.06 16.24 -34.58
C GLY A 595 6.55 16.34 -34.45
N VAL A 596 5.88 15.25 -34.06
CA VAL A 596 4.42 15.11 -34.08
C VAL A 596 3.81 15.51 -32.73
N GLY A 597 2.83 16.42 -32.76
CA GLY A 597 2.06 16.85 -31.60
C GLY A 597 2.81 17.81 -30.67
N SER A 598 2.22 18.07 -29.50
CA SER A 598 2.67 19.15 -28.60
C SER A 598 2.77 18.74 -27.13
N THR A 599 3.54 19.48 -26.31
CA THR A 599 3.59 19.27 -24.85
C THR A 599 2.38 19.92 -24.19
N ASN A 600 1.29 19.15 -24.09
CA ASN A 600 -0.03 19.60 -23.61
C ASN A 600 -0.16 19.74 -22.07
N SER A 601 0.95 20.01 -21.38
CA SER A 601 0.95 20.26 -19.94
C SER A 601 0.39 21.65 -19.64
N ARG A 602 -0.34 21.80 -18.53
CA ARG A 602 -0.98 23.08 -18.14
C ARG A 602 0.00 24.25 -18.03
N TYR A 603 1.23 24.00 -17.54
CA TYR A 603 2.28 25.03 -17.42
C TYR A 603 2.93 25.41 -18.76
N ASN A 604 2.61 24.71 -19.85
CA ASN A 604 3.05 25.06 -21.20
C ASN A 604 1.92 25.73 -22.00
N LEU A 605 0.73 25.93 -21.42
CA LEU A 605 -0.45 26.42 -22.11
C LEU A 605 -0.90 27.78 -21.54
N LEU A 606 -0.88 28.82 -22.38
CA LEU A 606 -1.29 30.18 -22.00
C LEU A 606 -2.41 30.69 -22.90
N ALA A 607 -3.23 31.60 -22.37
CA ALA A 607 -4.21 32.33 -23.18
C ALA A 607 -3.55 33.58 -23.77
N VAL A 608 -3.63 33.77 -25.09
CA VAL A 608 -2.94 34.84 -25.81
C VAL A 608 -3.88 35.48 -26.83
N CYS A 609 -3.57 36.70 -27.27
CA CYS A 609 -4.31 37.32 -28.37
C CYS A 609 -3.90 36.70 -29.73
N ALA A 610 -4.83 36.71 -30.69
CA ALA A 610 -4.62 36.12 -32.01
C ALA A 610 -3.38 36.69 -32.74
N ASN A 611 -3.08 37.98 -32.57
CA ASN A 611 -1.91 38.61 -33.19
C ASN A 611 -0.58 38.05 -32.66
N CYS A 612 -0.46 37.89 -31.34
CA CYS A 612 0.74 37.29 -30.74
C CYS A 612 0.87 35.82 -31.12
N ASN A 613 -0.23 35.06 -31.10
CA ASN A 613 -0.21 33.64 -31.45
C ASN A 613 0.25 33.43 -32.90
N ARG A 614 -0.34 34.19 -33.84
CA ARG A 614 0.01 34.14 -35.27
C ARG A 614 1.45 34.57 -35.52
N SER A 615 1.92 35.64 -34.87
CA SER A 615 3.28 36.15 -35.03
C SER A 615 4.34 35.19 -34.45
N LYS A 616 4.05 34.54 -33.32
CA LYS A 616 4.96 33.58 -32.70
C LYS A 616 5.12 32.31 -33.54
N GLY A 617 4.02 31.82 -34.11
CA GLY A 617 4.02 30.57 -34.87
C GLY A 617 4.64 29.42 -34.07
N LYS A 618 5.52 28.64 -34.72
CA LYS A 618 6.21 27.48 -34.12
C LYS A 618 7.54 27.85 -33.43
N LEU A 619 7.79 29.11 -33.07
CA LEU A 619 8.99 29.49 -32.33
C LEU A 619 8.78 29.37 -30.80
N PRO A 620 9.80 28.95 -30.03
CA PRO A 620 9.80 29.14 -28.58
C PRO A 620 9.65 30.62 -28.21
N PHE A 621 8.88 30.91 -27.15
CA PHE A 621 8.58 32.30 -26.77
C PHE A 621 9.83 33.19 -26.65
N ALA A 622 10.91 32.74 -26.01
CA ALA A 622 12.11 33.57 -25.86
C ALA A 622 12.77 33.95 -27.20
N VAL A 623 12.73 33.05 -28.18
CA VAL A 623 13.30 33.29 -29.53
C VAL A 623 12.42 34.28 -30.29
N TRP A 624 11.11 34.07 -30.24
CA TRP A 624 10.16 34.98 -30.89
C TRP A 624 10.16 36.37 -30.25
N ALA A 625 10.19 36.47 -28.92
CA ALA A 625 10.18 37.75 -28.21
C ALA A 625 11.36 38.64 -28.61
N LYS A 626 12.56 38.07 -28.84
CA LYS A 626 13.73 38.80 -29.34
C LYS A 626 13.58 39.31 -30.79
N LYS A 627 12.70 38.69 -31.58
CA LYS A 627 12.46 39.02 -32.99
C LYS A 627 11.14 39.79 -33.20
N SER A 628 10.38 40.00 -32.15
CA SER A 628 9.05 40.61 -32.20
C SER A 628 9.18 42.12 -32.36
N ASN A 629 8.47 42.69 -33.34
CA ASN A 629 8.38 44.14 -33.52
C ASN A 629 7.35 44.80 -32.59
N ASN A 630 6.65 44.03 -31.74
CA ASN A 630 5.72 44.57 -30.76
C ASN A 630 6.47 44.99 -29.48
N PRO A 631 6.50 46.29 -29.11
CA PRO A 631 7.25 46.77 -27.95
C PRO A 631 6.72 46.27 -26.61
N GLN A 632 5.48 45.75 -26.56
CA GLN A 632 4.89 45.16 -25.35
C GLN A 632 5.28 43.69 -25.13
N VAL A 633 6.01 43.08 -26.08
CA VAL A 633 6.46 41.69 -26.02
C VAL A 633 7.95 41.67 -25.65
N SER A 634 8.24 41.33 -24.39
CA SER A 634 9.58 41.01 -23.91
C SER A 634 9.54 39.86 -22.90
N LEU A 635 10.70 39.23 -22.67
CA LEU A 635 10.81 38.14 -21.71
C LEU A 635 10.55 38.63 -20.28
N GLU A 636 11.09 39.79 -19.96
CA GLU A 636 10.99 40.47 -18.66
C GLU A 636 9.53 40.79 -18.34
N ALA A 637 8.81 41.41 -19.29
CA ALA A 637 7.40 41.77 -19.11
C ALA A 637 6.49 40.54 -18.98
N ALA A 638 6.78 39.45 -19.71
CA ALA A 638 6.02 38.22 -19.58
C ALA A 638 6.24 37.55 -18.22
N ILE A 639 7.48 37.51 -17.72
CA ILE A 639 7.80 36.98 -16.39
C ILE A 639 7.14 37.81 -15.29
N GLU A 640 7.15 39.13 -15.42
CA GLU A 640 6.52 40.03 -14.46
C GLU A 640 5.01 39.78 -14.37
N ARG A 641 4.32 39.63 -15.51
CA ARG A 641 2.89 39.26 -15.53
C ARG A 641 2.63 37.94 -14.81
N VAL A 642 3.46 36.91 -15.04
CA VAL A 642 3.32 35.59 -14.37
C VAL A 642 3.45 35.71 -12.85
N ARG A 643 4.40 36.52 -12.37
CA ARG A 643 4.61 36.75 -10.92
C ARG A 643 3.34 37.32 -10.26
N HIS A 644 2.61 38.18 -10.96
CA HIS A 644 1.39 38.83 -10.47
C HIS A 644 0.09 38.02 -10.65
N TRP A 645 0.13 36.81 -11.19
CA TRP A 645 -1.10 36.02 -11.34
C TRP A 645 -1.75 35.66 -9.99
N PRO A 646 -3.08 35.79 -9.85
CA PRO A 646 -3.81 35.31 -8.68
C PRO A 646 -3.72 33.80 -8.53
N THR A 647 -3.92 33.31 -7.31
CA THR A 647 -3.98 31.88 -7.03
C THR A 647 -5.26 31.27 -7.59
N ASP A 648 -5.11 30.24 -8.43
CA ASP A 648 -6.25 29.53 -9.02
C ASP A 648 -7.15 28.90 -7.95
N ALA A 649 -8.46 28.96 -8.16
CA ALA A 649 -9.44 28.36 -7.27
C ALA A 649 -9.16 26.86 -7.05
N GLY A 650 -9.03 26.45 -5.79
CA GLY A 650 -8.72 25.08 -5.40
C GLY A 650 -7.22 24.73 -5.35
N MET A 651 -6.31 25.69 -5.57
CA MET A 651 -4.87 25.52 -5.32
C MET A 651 -4.42 26.22 -4.02
N ARG A 652 -3.42 25.65 -3.35
CA ARG A 652 -2.70 26.33 -2.26
C ARG A 652 -1.65 27.28 -2.82
N GLN A 653 -1.29 28.33 -2.09
CA GLN A 653 -0.28 29.32 -2.50
C GLN A 653 1.05 28.68 -2.93
N LYS A 654 1.53 27.68 -2.20
CA LYS A 654 2.75 26.93 -2.54
C LYS A 654 2.66 26.24 -3.91
N GLN A 655 1.52 25.65 -4.24
CA GLN A 655 1.31 24.98 -5.53
C GLN A 655 1.26 25.99 -6.67
N MET A 656 0.67 27.17 -6.42
CA MET A 656 0.66 28.25 -7.39
C MET A 656 2.07 28.79 -7.66
N ASN A 657 2.89 28.94 -6.61
CA ASN A 657 4.27 29.39 -6.77
C ASN A 657 5.09 28.39 -7.61
N ASP A 658 4.94 27.09 -7.38
CA ASP A 658 5.56 26.05 -8.21
C ASP A 658 5.09 26.11 -9.67
N PHE A 659 3.78 26.28 -9.89
CA PHE A 659 3.22 26.45 -11.24
C PHE A 659 3.80 27.68 -11.96
N LYS A 660 3.89 28.84 -11.28
CA LYS A 660 4.51 30.06 -11.82
C LYS A 660 5.96 29.84 -12.19
N GLN A 661 6.74 29.16 -11.35
CA GLN A 661 8.14 28.85 -11.65
C GLN A 661 8.29 27.95 -12.88
N GLN A 662 7.42 26.95 -13.05
CA GLN A 662 7.43 26.10 -14.24
C GLN A 662 7.08 26.87 -15.53
N VAL A 663 6.14 27.82 -15.45
CA VAL A 663 5.80 28.71 -16.57
C VAL A 663 6.97 29.66 -16.90
N ILE A 664 7.57 30.29 -15.89
CA ILE A 664 8.75 31.18 -16.07
C ILE A 664 9.91 30.40 -16.70
N PHE A 665 10.16 29.19 -16.22
CA PHE A 665 11.16 28.30 -16.80
C PHE A 665 10.90 28.02 -18.28
N ARG A 666 9.63 27.82 -18.66
CA ARG A 666 9.21 27.62 -20.06
C ARG A 666 9.37 28.88 -20.90
N LEU A 667 9.02 30.06 -20.37
CA LEU A 667 9.17 31.34 -21.08
C LEU A 667 10.64 31.62 -21.42
N LYS A 668 11.58 31.24 -20.55
CA LYS A 668 13.02 31.43 -20.78
C LYS A 668 13.62 30.48 -21.82
N ARG A 669 12.90 29.45 -22.27
CA ARG A 669 13.46 28.45 -23.19
C ARG A 669 13.62 28.99 -24.59
N VAL A 670 14.80 28.73 -25.16
CA VAL A 670 15.16 29.06 -26.55
C VAL A 670 15.11 27.86 -27.51
N SER A 671 14.94 26.64 -26.99
CA SER A 671 14.86 25.40 -27.75
C SER A 671 13.49 24.74 -27.62
N GLU A 672 13.13 23.94 -28.64
CA GLU A 672 11.90 23.13 -28.67
C GLU A 672 11.96 21.97 -27.66
N ASP A 673 10.80 21.43 -27.32
CA ASP A 673 10.72 20.16 -26.60
C ASP A 673 11.06 18.97 -27.52
N GLU A 674 11.63 17.91 -26.94
CA GLU A 674 11.99 16.68 -27.65
C GLU A 674 10.77 15.98 -28.31
N GLU A 675 11.00 15.25 -29.40
CA GLU A 675 9.98 14.45 -30.08
C GLU A 675 9.34 13.39 -29.14
N ILE A 676 8.15 12.90 -29.52
CA ILE A 676 7.49 11.79 -28.79
C ILE A 676 8.29 10.49 -28.99
N ASP A 677 9.17 10.21 -28.04
CA ASP A 677 10.03 9.03 -28.05
C ASP A 677 9.40 7.79 -27.39
N ALA A 678 10.15 6.69 -27.36
CA ALA A 678 9.76 5.44 -26.70
C ALA A 678 9.45 5.62 -25.19
N ARG A 679 10.16 6.51 -24.49
CA ARG A 679 10.01 6.77 -23.04
C ARG A 679 8.65 7.38 -22.69
N SER A 680 8.03 8.09 -23.63
CA SER A 680 6.68 8.64 -23.48
C SER A 680 5.57 7.57 -23.39
N LYS A 681 5.88 6.33 -23.81
CA LYS A 681 4.93 5.21 -23.99
C LYS A 681 5.06 4.14 -22.90
N GLU A 682 6.25 3.99 -22.32
CA GLU A 682 6.56 3.00 -21.28
C GLU A 682 5.99 3.38 -19.91
N SER A 683 5.46 2.41 -19.17
CA SER A 683 4.99 2.66 -17.81
C SER A 683 6.16 3.00 -16.90
N VAL A 684 6.04 4.08 -16.13
CA VAL A 684 7.03 4.48 -15.10
C VAL A 684 6.66 3.92 -13.72
N SER A 685 5.67 3.03 -13.65
CA SER A 685 5.28 2.36 -12.42
C SER A 685 6.40 1.44 -11.97
N TRP A 686 6.86 1.59 -10.72
CA TRP A 686 7.91 0.76 -10.12
C TRP A 686 7.62 -0.73 -10.31
N MET A 687 6.38 -1.15 -10.09
CA MET A 687 5.93 -2.53 -10.25
C MET A 687 6.06 -3.03 -11.69
N ALA A 688 5.72 -2.18 -12.67
CA ALA A 688 5.79 -2.57 -14.07
C ALA A 688 7.25 -2.77 -14.50
N ASN A 689 8.14 -1.91 -14.01
CA ASN A 689 9.57 -2.03 -14.23
C ASN A 689 10.16 -3.27 -13.54
N GLU A 690 9.76 -3.52 -12.30
CA GLU A 690 10.18 -4.72 -11.54
C GLU A 690 9.73 -6.01 -12.25
N LEU A 691 8.46 -6.10 -12.64
CA LEU A 691 7.95 -7.28 -13.36
C LEU A 691 8.65 -7.45 -14.71
N ARG A 692 8.86 -6.37 -15.47
CA ARG A 692 9.63 -6.43 -16.72
C ARG A 692 11.04 -6.93 -16.48
N HIS A 693 11.75 -6.36 -15.52
CA HIS A 693 13.13 -6.73 -15.20
C HIS A 693 13.23 -8.22 -14.88
N ARG A 694 12.36 -8.75 -14.02
CA ARG A 694 12.35 -10.18 -13.67
C ARG A 694 11.98 -11.09 -14.83
N VAL A 695 11.00 -10.71 -15.65
CA VAL A 695 10.59 -11.51 -16.82
C VAL A 695 11.66 -11.48 -17.90
N SER A 696 12.24 -10.32 -18.19
CA SER A 696 13.36 -10.18 -19.12
C SER A 696 14.56 -10.98 -18.68
N HIS A 697 14.90 -10.98 -17.39
CA HIS A 697 15.99 -11.78 -16.87
C HIS A 697 15.72 -13.29 -17.00
N HIS A 698 14.49 -13.74 -16.75
CA HIS A 698 14.13 -15.15 -16.85
C HIS A 698 14.23 -15.69 -18.29
N TYR A 699 13.83 -14.89 -19.29
CA TYR A 699 13.82 -15.30 -20.69
C TYR A 699 15.04 -14.84 -21.50
N GLN A 700 15.90 -14.00 -20.93
CA GLN A 700 17.07 -13.40 -21.59
C GLN A 700 16.68 -12.77 -22.95
N GLU A 701 17.54 -12.89 -23.98
CA GLU A 701 17.27 -12.35 -25.31
C GLU A 701 16.26 -13.16 -26.13
N ALA A 702 15.87 -14.36 -25.68
CA ALA A 702 14.97 -15.24 -26.42
C ALA A 702 13.55 -14.66 -26.56
N VAL A 703 13.13 -13.78 -25.64
CA VAL A 703 11.76 -13.23 -25.61
C VAL A 703 11.77 -11.71 -25.49
N LYS A 704 11.08 -11.04 -26.42
CA LYS A 704 10.92 -9.58 -26.36
C LYS A 704 9.89 -9.18 -25.30
N VAL A 705 10.33 -8.54 -24.23
CA VAL A 705 9.47 -8.07 -23.12
C VAL A 705 9.27 -6.55 -23.17
N ARG A 706 8.01 -6.10 -23.19
CA ARG A 706 7.65 -4.68 -23.24
C ARG A 706 6.60 -4.31 -22.19
N VAL A 707 6.64 -3.06 -21.76
CA VAL A 707 5.66 -2.50 -20.84
C VAL A 707 4.99 -1.29 -21.46
N PHE A 708 3.65 -1.27 -21.44
CA PHE A 708 2.84 -0.18 -21.96
C PHE A 708 2.05 0.52 -20.84
N ARG A 709 1.84 1.82 -21.01
CA ARG A 709 0.90 2.59 -20.17
C ARG A 709 -0.54 2.25 -20.54
N GLY A 710 -1.45 2.22 -19.57
CA GLY A 710 -2.85 1.92 -19.87
C GLY A 710 -3.60 2.93 -20.76
N SER A 711 -3.08 4.14 -20.93
CA SER A 711 -3.58 5.07 -21.95
C SER A 711 -3.37 4.54 -23.38
N VAL A 712 -2.30 3.77 -23.61
CA VAL A 712 -1.99 3.14 -24.90
C VAL A 712 -2.99 2.03 -25.19
N THR A 713 -3.31 1.14 -24.24
CA THR A 713 -4.32 0.09 -24.43
C THR A 713 -5.71 0.65 -24.68
N ALA A 714 -6.09 1.73 -23.97
CA ALA A 714 -7.33 2.45 -24.25
C ALA A 714 -7.33 3.12 -25.64
N GLY A 715 -6.17 3.62 -26.10
CA GLY A 715 -5.98 4.08 -27.47
C GLY A 715 -6.16 2.94 -28.48
N ALA A 716 -5.54 1.79 -28.20
CA ALA A 716 -5.55 0.60 -29.05
C ALA A 716 -6.96 0.06 -29.26
N ARG A 717 -7.75 -0.12 -28.19
CA ARG A 717 -9.16 -0.56 -28.29
C ARG A 717 -10.00 0.32 -29.19
N ARG A 718 -9.88 1.65 -29.04
CA ARG A 718 -10.63 2.62 -29.84
C ARG A 718 -10.17 2.64 -31.29
N ALA A 719 -8.86 2.61 -31.52
CA ALA A 719 -8.30 2.69 -32.87
C ALA A 719 -8.51 1.40 -33.69
N SER A 720 -8.59 0.25 -33.02
CA SER A 720 -8.91 -1.03 -33.66
C SER A 720 -10.41 -1.28 -33.85
N GLY A 721 -11.28 -0.47 -33.23
CA GLY A 721 -12.73 -0.66 -33.28
C GLY A 721 -13.25 -1.83 -32.44
N ILE A 722 -12.41 -2.43 -31.58
CA ILE A 722 -12.78 -3.57 -30.72
C ILE A 722 -13.88 -3.18 -29.73
N GLU A 723 -13.81 -1.97 -29.18
CA GLU A 723 -14.72 -1.47 -28.16
C GLU A 723 -16.19 -1.42 -28.63
N ASP A 724 -16.41 -1.29 -29.93
CA ASP A 724 -17.74 -1.22 -30.54
C ASP A 724 -18.22 -2.57 -31.11
N ARG A 725 -17.32 -3.54 -31.27
CA ARG A 725 -17.62 -4.84 -31.91
C ARG A 725 -17.81 -6.00 -30.93
N LEU A 726 -17.14 -5.98 -29.79
CA LEU A 726 -17.26 -7.04 -28.78
C LEU A 726 -18.50 -6.85 -27.90
N LYS A 727 -19.30 -7.92 -27.76
CA LYS A 727 -20.49 -7.96 -26.90
C LYS A 727 -20.14 -8.59 -25.55
N LEU A 728 -20.01 -7.76 -24.53
CA LEU A 728 -19.84 -8.17 -23.13
C LEU A 728 -21.15 -8.00 -22.32
N ILE A 729 -21.27 -8.69 -21.18
CA ILE A 729 -22.48 -8.62 -20.34
C ILE A 729 -22.70 -7.18 -19.86
N GLY A 730 -23.87 -6.60 -20.14
CA GLY A 730 -24.20 -5.20 -19.85
C GLY A 730 -24.36 -4.29 -21.07
N GLY A 731 -24.13 -4.82 -22.29
CA GLY A 731 -24.80 -4.37 -23.52
C GLY A 731 -24.50 -2.95 -24.04
N ARG A 732 -23.48 -2.25 -23.53
CA ARG A 732 -23.09 -0.92 -24.04
C ARG A 732 -21.86 -1.02 -24.95
N SER A 733 -21.92 -0.39 -26.12
CA SER A 733 -20.74 0.01 -26.90
C SER A 733 -19.86 0.90 -26.03
N GLY A 734 -18.62 0.51 -25.77
CA GLY A 734 -17.75 1.21 -24.81
C GLY A 734 -17.08 0.34 -23.75
N LYS A 735 -16.19 0.95 -22.96
CA LYS A 735 -15.50 0.33 -21.82
C LYS A 735 -16.50 -0.18 -20.77
N ASN A 736 -16.79 -1.47 -20.82
CA ASN A 736 -17.63 -2.16 -19.87
C ASN A 736 -16.83 -2.70 -18.67
N ARG A 737 -16.91 -2.02 -17.52
CA ARG A 737 -16.27 -2.47 -16.26
C ARG A 737 -17.09 -3.48 -15.47
N LEU A 738 -18.30 -3.80 -15.94
CA LEU A 738 -19.21 -4.75 -15.30
C LEU A 738 -18.72 -6.18 -15.53
N ASP A 739 -18.43 -6.55 -16.77
CA ASP A 739 -17.97 -7.89 -17.13
C ASP A 739 -16.46 -8.04 -16.88
N ARG A 740 -16.06 -8.84 -15.90
CA ARG A 740 -14.67 -9.07 -15.49
C ARG A 740 -13.81 -9.73 -16.56
N ARG A 741 -14.41 -10.31 -17.61
CA ARG A 741 -13.66 -10.86 -18.75
C ARG A 741 -12.95 -9.78 -19.57
N HIS A 742 -13.29 -8.51 -19.39
CA HIS A 742 -12.60 -7.40 -20.05
C HIS A 742 -11.09 -7.36 -19.77
N HIS A 743 -10.61 -7.86 -18.62
CA HIS A 743 -9.17 -7.96 -18.36
C HIS A 743 -8.47 -8.94 -19.30
N ALA A 744 -9.09 -10.09 -19.59
CA ALA A 744 -8.59 -11.05 -20.57
C ALA A 744 -8.61 -10.47 -22.00
N VAL A 745 -9.65 -9.70 -22.33
CA VAL A 745 -9.74 -8.97 -23.61
C VAL A 745 -8.62 -7.93 -23.72
N ASP A 746 -8.40 -7.12 -22.67
CA ASP A 746 -7.33 -6.12 -22.63
C ASP A 746 -5.96 -6.82 -22.75
N ALA A 747 -5.75 -7.94 -22.07
CA ALA A 747 -4.57 -8.80 -22.22
C ALA A 747 -4.38 -9.30 -23.67
N ALA A 748 -5.44 -9.77 -24.33
CA ALA A 748 -5.35 -10.22 -25.72
C ALA A 748 -4.98 -9.08 -26.68
N VAL A 749 -5.52 -7.87 -26.46
CA VAL A 749 -5.17 -6.66 -27.22
C VAL A 749 -3.69 -6.30 -27.02
N ILE A 750 -3.21 -6.36 -25.78
CA ILE A 750 -1.81 -6.09 -25.44
C ILE A 750 -0.88 -7.12 -26.09
N ALA A 751 -1.27 -8.40 -26.18
CA ALA A 751 -0.47 -9.46 -26.77
C ALA A 751 -0.06 -9.17 -28.23
N LEU A 752 -0.94 -8.49 -28.99
CA LEU A 752 -0.67 -8.11 -30.39
C LEU A 752 -0.07 -6.71 -30.55
N MET A 753 0.24 -6.01 -29.46
CA MET A 753 0.83 -4.67 -29.50
C MET A 753 2.28 -4.69 -29.98
N GLN A 754 2.66 -3.63 -30.72
CA GLN A 754 4.02 -3.40 -31.21
C GLN A 754 4.51 -2.01 -30.81
N ALA A 755 5.82 -1.80 -30.77
CA ALA A 755 6.42 -0.52 -30.39
C ALA A 755 6.00 0.63 -31.33
N THR A 756 5.99 0.37 -32.65
CA THR A 756 5.54 1.30 -33.69
C THR A 756 4.05 1.65 -33.54
N VAL A 757 3.19 0.66 -33.29
CA VAL A 757 1.75 0.90 -33.05
C VAL A 757 1.54 1.75 -31.80
N ALA A 758 2.24 1.43 -30.70
CA ALA A 758 2.19 2.23 -29.48
C ALA A 758 2.66 3.68 -29.72
N GLN A 759 3.63 3.87 -30.62
CA GLN A 759 4.07 5.20 -31.05
C GLN A 759 2.97 5.97 -31.75
N VAL A 760 2.42 5.40 -32.82
CA VAL A 760 1.33 6.01 -33.57
C VAL A 760 0.15 6.33 -32.65
N LEU A 761 -0.19 5.45 -31.71
CA LEU A 761 -1.27 5.70 -30.74
C LEU A 761 -0.98 6.88 -29.80
N ALA A 762 0.27 7.05 -29.35
CA ALA A 762 0.67 8.18 -28.51
C ALA A 762 0.68 9.50 -29.29
N GLU A 763 1.17 9.48 -30.52
CA GLU A 763 1.13 10.60 -31.46
C GLU A 763 -0.31 11.02 -31.76
N ARG A 764 -1.20 10.05 -32.04
CA ARG A 764 -2.64 10.28 -32.23
C ARG A 764 -3.29 10.94 -31.01
N ASP A 765 -2.96 10.51 -29.79
CA ASP A 765 -3.52 11.11 -28.57
C ASP A 765 -2.98 12.53 -28.32
N SER A 766 -1.71 12.79 -28.71
CA SER A 766 -1.11 14.12 -28.69
C SER A 766 -1.79 15.07 -29.69
N LEU A 767 -1.91 14.66 -30.96
CA LEU A 767 -2.62 15.41 -32.00
C LEU A 767 -4.09 15.64 -31.64
N ARG A 768 -4.75 14.64 -31.04
CA ARG A 768 -6.12 14.80 -30.54
C ARG A 768 -6.22 15.86 -29.44
N SER A 769 -5.24 15.90 -28.54
CA SER A 769 -5.20 16.87 -27.44
C SER A 769 -4.91 18.28 -27.96
N GLU A 770 -4.02 18.40 -28.93
CA GLU A 770 -3.72 19.64 -29.64
C GLU A 770 -4.94 20.16 -30.42
N TYR A 771 -5.52 19.35 -31.31
CA TYR A 771 -6.74 19.68 -32.04
C TYR A 771 -7.88 20.14 -31.12
N ARG A 772 -8.07 19.46 -29.98
CA ARG A 772 -9.08 19.89 -29.02
C ARG A 772 -8.77 21.27 -28.44
N THR A 773 -7.49 21.61 -28.27
CA THR A 773 -7.00 22.81 -27.56
C THR A 773 -7.00 24.03 -28.47
N THR A 774 -6.48 23.87 -29.68
CA THR A 774 -6.37 24.94 -30.68
C THR A 774 -7.60 25.03 -31.58
N ARG A 775 -8.41 23.95 -31.66
CA ARG A 775 -9.50 23.77 -32.64
C ARG A 775 -9.03 23.84 -34.10
N GLN A 776 -7.73 23.68 -34.32
CA GLN A 776 -7.11 23.69 -35.64
C GLN A 776 -6.55 22.31 -35.96
N VAL A 777 -6.69 21.92 -37.23
CA VAL A 777 -6.06 20.71 -37.75
C VAL A 777 -4.58 20.98 -37.95
N ASP A 778 -3.73 20.01 -37.61
CA ASP A 778 -2.30 20.13 -37.86
C ASP A 778 -2.05 20.22 -39.37
N THR A 779 -1.33 21.26 -39.81
CA THR A 779 -1.10 21.52 -41.24
C THR A 779 -0.13 20.53 -41.89
N THR A 780 0.68 19.83 -41.10
CA THR A 780 1.68 18.87 -41.56
C THR A 780 1.14 17.43 -41.50
N TYR A 781 0.46 17.07 -40.43
CA TYR A 781 0.05 15.69 -40.13
C TYR A 781 -1.47 15.44 -40.28
N GLY A 782 -2.23 16.48 -40.58
CA GLY A 782 -3.67 16.39 -40.79
C GLY A 782 -4.46 16.10 -39.51
N HIS A 783 -5.65 15.53 -39.68
CA HIS A 783 -6.56 15.28 -38.56
C HIS A 783 -6.19 13.98 -37.83
N TRP A 784 -6.21 14.02 -36.50
CA TRP A 784 -5.73 12.92 -35.64
C TRP A 784 -6.42 11.57 -35.86
N ARG A 785 -7.65 11.55 -36.41
CA ARG A 785 -8.36 10.30 -36.72
C ARG A 785 -7.74 9.57 -37.91
N ASP A 786 -7.20 10.32 -38.86
CA ASP A 786 -6.70 9.81 -40.14
C ASP A 786 -5.18 9.54 -40.06
N TYR A 787 -4.50 10.08 -39.06
CA TYR A 787 -3.08 9.86 -38.82
C TYR A 787 -2.74 8.39 -38.47
N THR A 788 -1.97 7.72 -39.32
CA THR A 788 -1.57 6.31 -39.14
C THR A 788 -0.06 6.11 -38.99
N GLY A 789 0.72 7.20 -38.94
CA GLY A 789 2.16 7.18 -38.69
C GLY A 789 2.92 8.23 -39.51
N LYS A 790 4.12 8.58 -39.03
CA LYS A 790 4.99 9.60 -39.63
C LYS A 790 5.58 9.12 -40.96
N THR A 791 6.01 7.85 -41.02
CA THR A 791 6.61 7.24 -42.21
C THR A 791 5.67 6.26 -42.89
N ILE A 792 5.92 5.95 -44.17
CA ILE A 792 5.17 4.92 -44.92
C ILE A 792 5.24 3.55 -44.22
N ALA A 793 6.38 3.22 -43.62
CA ALA A 793 6.57 1.98 -42.87
C ALA A 793 5.68 1.92 -41.61
N ASP A 794 5.56 3.04 -40.87
CA ASP A 794 4.68 3.14 -39.71
C ASP A 794 3.22 2.96 -40.12
N GLN A 795 2.80 3.66 -41.19
CA GLN A 795 1.45 3.60 -41.74
C GLN A 795 1.08 2.17 -42.17
N ARG A 796 1.99 1.48 -42.87
CA ARG A 796 1.81 0.07 -43.24
C ARG A 796 1.67 -0.82 -42.02
N THR A 797 2.54 -0.64 -41.02
CA THR A 797 2.53 -1.43 -39.79
C THR A 797 1.23 -1.24 -39.01
N PHE A 798 0.76 0.01 -38.90
CA PHE A 798 -0.50 0.33 -38.23
C PHE A 798 -1.70 -0.28 -38.96
N LYS A 799 -1.76 -0.17 -40.30
CA LYS A 799 -2.84 -0.77 -41.11
C LYS A 799 -2.90 -2.29 -40.98
N VAL A 800 -1.74 -2.96 -41.05
CA VAL A 800 -1.65 -4.42 -40.86
C VAL A 800 -2.06 -4.81 -39.45
N TRP A 801 -1.63 -4.06 -38.44
CA TRP A 801 -2.05 -4.28 -37.07
C TRP A 801 -3.56 -4.18 -36.92
N THR A 802 -4.21 -3.14 -37.48
CA THR A 802 -5.67 -2.99 -37.44
C THR A 802 -6.39 -4.20 -38.03
N GLN A 803 -5.92 -4.75 -39.17
CA GLN A 803 -6.49 -5.98 -39.75
C GLN A 803 -6.36 -7.19 -38.80
N ARG A 804 -5.19 -7.39 -38.19
CA ARG A 804 -4.99 -8.46 -37.21
C ARG A 804 -5.91 -8.33 -36.00
N MET A 805 -6.18 -7.10 -35.56
CA MET A 805 -7.11 -6.85 -34.46
C MET A 805 -8.54 -7.25 -34.82
N LEU A 806 -8.97 -7.10 -36.08
CA LEU A 806 -10.30 -7.55 -36.51
C LEU A 806 -10.44 -9.07 -36.41
N THR A 807 -9.44 -9.83 -36.87
CA THR A 807 -9.41 -11.29 -36.70
C THR A 807 -9.45 -11.69 -35.22
N LEU A 808 -8.74 -10.95 -34.35
CA LEU A 808 -8.78 -11.19 -32.90
C LEU A 808 -10.17 -10.97 -32.30
N VAL A 809 -10.95 -9.99 -32.80
CA VAL A 809 -12.33 -9.76 -32.34
C VAL A 809 -13.19 -10.98 -32.55
N ASP A 810 -13.14 -11.58 -33.73
CA ASP A 810 -13.97 -12.73 -34.06
C ASP A 810 -13.62 -13.94 -33.17
N LEU A 811 -12.31 -14.15 -32.93
CA LEU A 811 -11.83 -15.18 -32.01
C LEU A 811 -12.28 -14.94 -30.57
N LEU A 812 -12.21 -13.69 -30.10
CA LEU A 812 -12.63 -13.30 -28.75
C LEU A 812 -14.14 -13.41 -28.57
N GLN A 813 -14.94 -12.97 -29.55
CA GLN A 813 -16.40 -13.06 -29.51
C GLN A 813 -16.82 -14.53 -29.45
N THR A 814 -16.24 -15.37 -30.30
CA THR A 814 -16.46 -16.84 -30.27
C THR A 814 -16.11 -17.42 -28.90
N ALA A 815 -14.97 -17.03 -28.32
CA ALA A 815 -14.56 -17.50 -26.99
C ALA A 815 -15.47 -17.00 -25.85
N ILE A 816 -16.08 -15.83 -25.99
CA ILE A 816 -17.06 -15.29 -25.03
C ILE A 816 -18.38 -16.04 -25.13
N ASP A 817 -18.87 -16.28 -26.35
CA ASP A 817 -20.14 -16.96 -26.62
C ASP A 817 -20.09 -18.44 -26.21
N GLU A 818 -18.94 -19.09 -26.37
CA GLU A 818 -18.67 -20.46 -25.93
C GLU A 818 -18.22 -20.56 -24.45
N ASP A 819 -18.21 -19.44 -23.71
CA ASP A 819 -17.80 -19.36 -22.29
C ASP A 819 -16.39 -19.94 -22.01
N ARG A 820 -15.47 -19.76 -22.95
CA ARG A 820 -14.07 -20.23 -22.86
C ARG A 820 -13.13 -19.27 -22.14
N ILE A 821 -13.60 -18.09 -21.72
CA ILE A 821 -12.80 -17.09 -20.98
C ILE A 821 -13.13 -17.15 -19.48
N PRO A 822 -12.40 -17.95 -18.67
CA PRO A 822 -12.70 -18.11 -17.26
C PRO A 822 -12.31 -16.88 -16.43
N VAL A 823 -13.15 -16.59 -15.44
CA VAL A 823 -12.83 -15.64 -14.36
C VAL A 823 -12.48 -16.43 -13.10
N THR A 824 -11.23 -16.39 -12.67
CA THR A 824 -10.69 -17.25 -11.61
C THR A 824 -10.33 -16.47 -10.34
N GLU A 825 -10.12 -17.17 -9.23
CA GLU A 825 -9.62 -16.60 -7.97
C GLU A 825 -8.90 -17.71 -7.19
N ASN A 826 -7.81 -17.37 -6.50
CA ASN A 826 -7.14 -18.34 -5.65
C ASN A 826 -7.92 -18.52 -4.34
N ILE A 827 -8.10 -19.77 -3.94
CA ILE A 827 -8.69 -20.15 -2.65
C ILE A 827 -7.62 -20.21 -1.54
N ARG A 828 -8.04 -20.07 -0.28
CA ARG A 828 -7.18 -20.23 0.90
C ARG A 828 -7.50 -21.55 1.60
N LEU A 829 -6.50 -22.41 1.73
CA LEU A 829 -6.62 -23.72 2.39
C LEU A 829 -5.79 -23.84 3.68
N LYS A 830 -4.99 -22.82 3.99
CA LYS A 830 -4.19 -22.80 5.22
C LYS A 830 -5.08 -22.41 6.40
N LEU A 831 -4.95 -23.15 7.50
CA LEU A 831 -5.74 -22.97 8.72
C LEU A 831 -5.82 -21.53 9.22
N GLY A 832 -4.68 -20.84 9.36
CA GLY A 832 -4.66 -19.48 9.88
C GLY A 832 -5.25 -18.47 8.88
N ASN A 833 -6.34 -17.79 9.24
CA ASN A 833 -6.99 -16.78 8.42
C ASN A 833 -7.57 -15.63 9.26
N GLY A 834 -6.82 -14.53 9.40
CA GLY A 834 -7.33 -13.35 10.11
C GLY A 834 -7.55 -13.59 11.61
N LEU A 835 -8.61 -12.98 12.16
CA LEU A 835 -9.03 -13.15 13.55
C LEU A 835 -9.61 -14.55 13.78
N ALA A 836 -9.20 -15.20 14.87
CA ALA A 836 -9.76 -16.50 15.27
C ALA A 836 -11.07 -16.38 16.06
N HIS A 837 -11.31 -15.20 16.63
CA HIS A 837 -12.48 -14.82 17.42
C HIS A 837 -12.58 -13.30 17.44
N GLU A 838 -13.72 -12.76 17.84
CA GLU A 838 -13.91 -11.32 18.06
C GLU A 838 -13.05 -10.81 19.23
N GLU A 839 -12.75 -9.52 19.24
CA GLU A 839 -11.81 -8.93 20.21
C GLU A 839 -12.44 -8.67 21.59
N THR A 840 -13.76 -8.48 21.66
CA THR A 840 -14.47 -8.08 22.87
C THR A 840 -14.82 -9.28 23.76
N ILE A 841 -14.30 -9.29 24.99
CA ILE A 841 -14.65 -10.29 26.01
C ILE A 841 -15.96 -9.87 26.69
N LYS A 842 -16.92 -10.80 26.77
CA LYS A 842 -18.23 -10.64 27.41
C LYS A 842 -18.33 -11.54 28.65
N PRO A 843 -19.10 -11.18 29.69
CA PRO A 843 -19.25 -11.99 30.89
C PRO A 843 -20.03 -13.29 30.61
N LEU A 844 -19.64 -14.40 31.26
CA LEU A 844 -20.36 -15.66 31.18
C LEU A 844 -21.69 -15.60 31.96
N LYS A 845 -22.70 -16.34 31.49
CA LYS A 845 -23.96 -16.54 32.21
C LYS A 845 -23.76 -17.68 33.21
N LYS A 846 -24.03 -17.44 34.48
CA LYS A 846 -23.96 -18.45 35.53
C LYS A 846 -25.36 -18.99 35.81
N VAL A 847 -25.51 -20.31 35.89
CA VAL A 847 -26.78 -21.01 36.15
C VAL A 847 -26.49 -22.14 37.15
N LEU A 848 -27.41 -22.41 38.07
CA LEU A 848 -27.28 -23.54 39.01
C LEU A 848 -27.43 -24.87 38.26
N LEU A 849 -26.63 -25.88 38.63
CA LEU A 849 -26.68 -27.19 37.98
C LEU A 849 -28.05 -27.88 38.13
N LYS A 850 -28.71 -27.69 39.27
CA LYS A 850 -30.03 -28.28 39.54
C LYS A 850 -31.16 -27.78 38.65
N SER A 851 -31.02 -26.59 38.09
CA SER A 851 -32.08 -25.97 37.28
C SER A 851 -32.41 -26.80 36.03
N GLU A 852 -33.61 -26.59 35.48
CA GLU A 852 -33.94 -27.08 34.14
C GLU A 852 -33.01 -26.44 33.10
N LEU A 853 -32.43 -27.26 32.22
CA LEU A 853 -31.54 -26.82 31.15
C LEU A 853 -32.08 -27.31 29.80
N SER A 854 -32.57 -26.39 28.98
CA SER A 854 -32.98 -26.73 27.62
C SER A 854 -31.79 -27.20 26.78
N MET A 855 -32.04 -27.88 25.66
CA MET A 855 -30.99 -28.19 24.68
C MET A 855 -30.19 -26.96 24.23
N GLU A 856 -30.84 -25.79 24.17
CA GLU A 856 -30.16 -24.54 23.82
C GLU A 856 -29.25 -24.04 24.95
N ASP A 857 -29.62 -24.24 26.21
CA ASP A 857 -28.74 -23.95 27.35
C ASP A 857 -27.52 -24.88 27.34
N ILE A 858 -27.74 -26.17 27.13
CA ILE A 858 -26.68 -27.17 27.06
C ILE A 858 -25.73 -26.87 25.89
N ASP A 859 -26.25 -26.56 24.71
CA ASP A 859 -25.47 -26.14 23.55
C ASP A 859 -24.73 -24.80 23.73
N ARG A 860 -24.95 -24.09 24.84
CA ARG A 860 -24.19 -22.90 25.26
C ARG A 860 -23.20 -23.17 26.39
N ALA A 861 -23.00 -24.41 26.83
CA ALA A 861 -21.96 -24.77 27.79
C ALA A 861 -20.60 -24.15 27.43
N ALA A 862 -19.97 -23.46 28.40
CA ALA A 862 -18.77 -22.66 28.16
C ALA A 862 -17.55 -23.50 27.73
N THR A 863 -17.54 -24.80 28.05
CA THR A 863 -16.48 -25.73 27.68
C THR A 863 -17.04 -27.00 27.02
N PRO A 864 -16.28 -27.64 26.11
CA PRO A 864 -16.67 -28.93 25.55
C PRO A 864 -16.81 -30.05 26.58
N ALA A 865 -16.01 -30.01 27.66
CA ALA A 865 -16.08 -30.98 28.75
C ALA A 865 -17.39 -30.84 29.54
N LEU A 866 -17.82 -29.62 29.84
CA LEU A 866 -19.12 -29.37 30.47
C LEU A 866 -20.27 -29.86 29.58
N TRP A 867 -20.23 -29.55 28.27
CA TRP A 867 -21.23 -30.07 27.31
C TRP A 867 -21.29 -31.59 27.33
N ALA A 868 -20.12 -32.26 27.35
CA ALA A 868 -20.04 -33.71 27.37
C ALA A 868 -20.54 -34.32 28.70
N ALA A 869 -20.33 -33.65 29.83
CA ALA A 869 -20.86 -34.08 31.12
C ALA A 869 -22.40 -33.99 31.15
N LEU A 870 -22.96 -32.85 30.72
CA LEU A 870 -24.41 -32.64 30.69
C LEU A 870 -25.14 -33.60 29.74
N THR A 871 -24.58 -33.86 28.55
CA THR A 871 -25.22 -34.72 27.54
C THR A 871 -25.06 -36.23 27.79
N ARG A 872 -24.30 -36.63 28.81
CA ARG A 872 -24.12 -38.03 29.22
C ARG A 872 -24.90 -38.40 30.48
N LEU A 873 -25.58 -37.43 31.09
CA LEU A 873 -26.46 -37.70 32.22
C LEU A 873 -27.61 -38.64 31.80
N PRO A 874 -28.06 -39.53 32.69
CA PRO A 874 -29.07 -40.53 32.35
C PRO A 874 -30.45 -39.93 32.07
N ASP A 875 -30.75 -38.76 32.64
CA ASP A 875 -31.99 -37.99 32.46
C ASP A 875 -31.95 -37.02 31.27
N PHE A 876 -30.88 -37.04 30.46
CA PHE A 876 -30.74 -36.17 29.28
C PHE A 876 -31.61 -36.63 28.10
N ASP A 877 -32.38 -35.70 27.53
CA ASP A 877 -33.17 -35.90 26.31
C ASP A 877 -32.77 -34.92 25.20
N TRP A 878 -32.59 -35.42 23.97
CA TRP A 878 -32.14 -34.61 22.83
C TRP A 878 -33.16 -33.56 22.34
N LYS A 879 -34.42 -33.63 22.80
CA LYS A 879 -35.49 -32.69 22.43
C LYS A 879 -35.78 -31.71 23.56
N LYS A 880 -35.83 -32.17 24.80
CA LYS A 880 -36.19 -31.39 26.00
C LYS A 880 -34.98 -30.84 26.75
N GLY A 881 -33.82 -31.50 26.66
CA GLY A 881 -32.63 -31.18 27.46
C GLY A 881 -32.63 -31.94 28.78
N LEU A 882 -32.37 -31.24 29.87
CA LEU A 882 -32.35 -31.78 31.24
C LEU A 882 -33.47 -31.15 32.07
N PRO A 883 -34.31 -31.93 32.76
CA PRO A 883 -35.32 -31.40 33.67
C PRO A 883 -34.68 -30.73 34.90
N GLU A 884 -35.47 -30.07 35.76
CA GLU A 884 -34.99 -29.68 37.08
C GLU A 884 -34.70 -30.94 37.92
N ASN A 885 -33.54 -30.99 38.58
CA ASN A 885 -33.11 -32.12 39.41
C ASN A 885 -32.26 -31.62 40.60
N PRO A 886 -32.80 -31.64 41.84
CA PRO A 886 -32.11 -31.13 43.03
C PRO A 886 -30.92 -31.99 43.46
N ASP A 887 -30.79 -33.22 42.95
CA ASP A 887 -29.74 -34.18 43.31
C ASP A 887 -28.72 -34.38 42.17
N ARG A 888 -28.73 -33.50 41.16
CA ARG A 888 -27.82 -33.61 40.01
C ARG A 888 -26.39 -33.30 40.41
N GLU A 889 -25.49 -34.23 40.09
CA GLU A 889 -24.05 -34.07 40.23
C GLU A 889 -23.33 -34.40 38.91
N ILE A 890 -22.25 -33.67 38.62
CA ILE A 890 -21.38 -33.94 37.46
C ILE A 890 -19.90 -33.80 37.82
N SER A 891 -19.03 -34.40 37.01
CA SER A 891 -17.58 -34.16 37.05
C SER A 891 -17.09 -33.56 35.73
N VAL A 892 -16.41 -32.42 35.81
CA VAL A 892 -15.82 -31.74 34.64
C VAL A 892 -14.33 -31.61 34.85
N ASN A 893 -13.53 -32.32 34.05
CA ASN A 893 -12.06 -32.37 34.15
C ASN A 893 -11.54 -32.72 35.56
N GLY A 894 -12.26 -33.57 36.30
CA GLY A 894 -11.90 -33.98 37.66
C GLY A 894 -12.47 -33.09 38.78
N THR A 895 -13.08 -31.94 38.46
CA THR A 895 -13.78 -31.10 39.43
C THR A 895 -15.22 -31.59 39.59
N HIS A 896 -15.62 -31.94 40.81
CA HIS A 896 -17.01 -32.26 41.15
C HIS A 896 -17.83 -30.97 41.25
N ILE A 897 -19.04 -31.00 40.69
CA ILE A 897 -19.99 -29.88 40.67
C ILE A 897 -21.30 -30.44 41.18
N GLY A 898 -21.75 -29.93 42.33
CA GLY A 898 -23.00 -30.30 42.96
C GLY A 898 -24.20 -29.48 42.47
N PRO A 899 -25.40 -29.81 42.95
CA PRO A 899 -26.65 -29.20 42.48
C PRO A 899 -26.77 -27.70 42.75
N ASN A 900 -26.12 -27.21 43.82
CA ASN A 900 -26.11 -25.79 44.21
C ASN A 900 -24.91 -25.01 43.65
N ASP A 901 -24.02 -25.67 42.90
CA ASP A 901 -22.91 -25.00 42.23
C ASP A 901 -23.36 -24.39 40.91
N HIS A 902 -22.65 -23.33 40.49
CA HIS A 902 -22.91 -22.66 39.24
C HIS A 902 -22.10 -23.28 38.10
N ILE A 903 -22.79 -23.63 37.02
CA ILE A 903 -22.17 -23.90 35.73
C ILE A 903 -22.15 -22.63 34.87
N GLU A 904 -21.15 -22.55 33.99
CA GLU A 904 -20.95 -21.39 33.12
C GLU A 904 -21.42 -21.68 31.69
N LEU A 905 -22.28 -20.80 31.18
CA LEU A 905 -22.85 -20.84 29.85
C LEU A 905 -22.51 -19.54 29.09
N PHE A 906 -22.46 -19.62 27.77
CA PHE A 906 -22.37 -18.45 26.91
C PHE A 906 -23.68 -17.64 26.97
N GLY A 907 -23.54 -16.30 27.01
CA GLY A 907 -24.69 -15.39 27.03
C GLY A 907 -25.44 -15.28 25.70
N VAL A 908 -24.91 -15.87 24.62
CA VAL A 908 -25.45 -15.79 23.26
C VAL A 908 -25.60 -17.18 22.65
N LYS A 909 -26.49 -17.31 21.66
CA LYS A 909 -26.61 -18.54 20.85
C LYS A 909 -25.47 -18.71 19.84
N ALA A 910 -24.84 -17.61 19.45
CA ALA A 910 -23.73 -17.61 18.50
C ALA A 910 -22.55 -18.44 19.02
N ALA A 911 -21.75 -18.97 18.10
CA ALA A 911 -20.60 -19.77 18.47
C ALA A 911 -19.59 -18.94 19.28
N ALA A 912 -19.12 -19.48 20.40
CA ALA A 912 -18.25 -18.76 21.33
C ALA A 912 -17.17 -19.65 21.94
N LEU A 913 -16.18 -19.00 22.55
CA LEU A 913 -15.07 -19.63 23.27
C LEU A 913 -14.88 -18.93 24.62
N ALA A 914 -14.71 -19.70 25.70
CA ALA A 914 -14.37 -19.15 27.00
C ALA A 914 -12.92 -18.63 26.99
N LEU A 915 -12.71 -17.38 27.45
CA LEU A 915 -11.41 -16.71 27.45
C LEU A 915 -11.33 -15.69 28.60
N ASN A 916 -10.26 -15.75 29.40
CA ASN A 916 -9.94 -14.81 30.50
C ASN A 916 -11.12 -14.52 31.45
N GLY A 917 -11.83 -15.55 31.91
CA GLY A 917 -12.96 -15.41 32.84
C GLY A 917 -14.27 -14.92 32.20
N GLY A 918 -14.29 -14.71 30.88
CA GLY A 918 -15.49 -14.42 30.11
C GLY A 918 -15.56 -15.31 28.87
N TYR A 919 -16.23 -14.82 27.82
CA TYR A 919 -16.26 -15.46 26.51
C TYR A 919 -16.09 -14.46 25.37
N VAL A 920 -15.67 -14.97 24.22
CA VAL A 920 -15.59 -14.24 22.95
C VAL A 920 -16.39 -14.99 21.89
N GLU A 921 -17.04 -14.27 20.98
CA GLU A 921 -17.71 -14.88 19.84
C GLU A 921 -16.69 -15.30 18.78
N LEU A 922 -16.90 -16.43 18.12
CA LEU A 922 -16.03 -16.90 17.03
C LEU A 922 -16.30 -16.14 15.72
N GLY A 923 -17.43 -15.43 15.61
CA GLY A 923 -17.79 -14.65 14.44
C GLY A 923 -17.80 -15.48 13.15
N ALA A 924 -17.21 -14.93 12.08
CA ALA A 924 -17.12 -15.57 10.77
C ALA A 924 -15.80 -16.35 10.53
N SER A 925 -15.13 -16.80 11.60
CA SER A 925 -13.81 -17.47 11.55
C SER A 925 -13.87 -18.93 11.04
N PHE A 926 -14.67 -19.18 10.00
CA PHE A 926 -14.80 -20.47 9.36
C PHE A 926 -13.58 -20.75 8.47
N HIS A 927 -13.02 -21.96 8.60
CA HIS A 927 -11.99 -22.45 7.68
C HIS A 927 -12.61 -22.90 6.36
N HIS A 928 -13.63 -23.74 6.45
CA HIS A 928 -14.33 -24.35 5.33
C HIS A 928 -15.74 -24.75 5.74
N ALA A 929 -16.51 -25.22 4.76
CA ALA A 929 -17.77 -25.91 4.99
C ALA A 929 -17.70 -27.32 4.41
N ARG A 930 -18.30 -28.28 5.12
CA ARG A 930 -18.50 -29.65 4.68
C ARG A 930 -19.94 -29.82 4.22
N LEU A 931 -20.14 -30.35 3.03
CA LEU A 931 -21.45 -30.66 2.47
C LEU A 931 -21.80 -32.11 2.76
N TYR A 932 -22.99 -32.32 3.34
CA TYR A 932 -23.52 -33.65 3.63
C TYR A 932 -24.81 -33.89 2.86
N ARG A 933 -24.98 -35.13 2.40
CA ARG A 933 -26.23 -35.67 1.86
C ARG A 933 -26.93 -36.46 2.96
N ILE A 934 -28.14 -36.05 3.32
CA ILE A 934 -28.97 -36.71 4.32
C ILE A 934 -29.99 -37.56 3.58
N LYS A 935 -29.87 -38.89 3.74
CA LYS A 935 -30.77 -39.85 3.09
C LYS A 935 -32.19 -39.73 3.64
N GLY A 936 -33.14 -39.41 2.77
CA GLY A 936 -34.56 -39.29 3.11
C GLY A 936 -35.37 -40.51 2.67
N ALA A 937 -36.60 -40.65 3.20
CA ALA A 937 -37.49 -41.75 2.80
C ALA A 937 -38.07 -41.57 1.38
N LYS A 938 -38.19 -40.31 0.90
CA LYS A 938 -38.70 -39.97 -0.44
C LYS A 938 -37.67 -39.28 -1.32
N GLN A 939 -36.91 -38.34 -0.75
CA GLN A 939 -35.89 -37.57 -1.46
C GLN A 939 -34.74 -37.24 -0.51
N ASP A 940 -33.53 -37.29 -1.04
CA ASP A 940 -32.34 -36.84 -0.34
C ASP A 940 -32.36 -35.32 -0.14
N SER A 941 -31.69 -34.87 0.91
CA SER A 941 -31.55 -33.44 1.21
C SER A 941 -30.10 -33.11 1.54
N TYR A 942 -29.69 -31.88 1.30
CA TYR A 942 -28.32 -31.43 1.54
C TYR A 942 -28.25 -30.44 2.70
N ALA A 943 -27.27 -30.64 3.56
CA ALA A 943 -26.97 -29.76 4.67
C ALA A 943 -25.47 -29.45 4.73
N MET A 944 -25.12 -28.34 5.37
CA MET A 944 -23.75 -27.85 5.48
C MET A 944 -23.33 -27.82 6.95
N MET A 945 -22.11 -28.27 7.22
CA MET A 945 -21.42 -28.00 8.49
C MET A 945 -20.38 -26.93 8.27
N ARG A 946 -20.50 -25.80 8.97
CA ARG A 946 -19.50 -24.73 8.95
C ARG A 946 -18.42 -25.06 9.97
N VAL A 947 -17.19 -25.25 9.52
CA VAL A 947 -16.09 -25.68 10.38
C VAL A 947 -15.28 -24.48 10.83
N TYR A 948 -15.30 -24.21 12.13
CA TYR A 948 -14.53 -23.13 12.75
C TYR A 948 -13.03 -23.43 12.78
N THR A 949 -12.23 -22.39 12.62
CA THR A 949 -10.76 -22.48 12.70
C THR A 949 -10.30 -23.03 14.05
N ASN A 950 -10.99 -22.67 15.14
CA ASN A 950 -10.67 -23.12 16.50
C ASN A 950 -10.71 -24.65 16.65
N ASP A 951 -11.73 -25.30 16.09
CA ASP A 951 -11.94 -26.74 16.21
C ASP A 951 -10.88 -27.57 15.45
N LEU A 952 -10.13 -26.93 14.56
CA LEU A 952 -9.09 -27.56 13.74
C LEU A 952 -7.66 -27.35 14.30
N LEU A 953 -7.49 -26.59 15.38
CA LEU A 953 -6.16 -26.23 15.89
C LEU A 953 -5.31 -27.44 16.29
N ARG A 954 -5.95 -28.47 16.86
CA ARG A 954 -5.28 -29.71 17.28
C ARG A 954 -4.86 -30.58 16.08
N TYR A 955 -5.57 -30.46 14.96
CA TYR A 955 -5.38 -31.23 13.74
C TYR A 955 -4.57 -30.48 12.67
N ARG A 956 -3.81 -29.44 13.03
CA ARG A 956 -3.16 -28.52 12.08
C ARG A 956 -2.27 -29.19 11.03
N HIS A 957 -1.72 -30.35 11.37
CA HIS A 957 -0.77 -31.10 10.54
C HIS A 957 -1.41 -32.28 9.80
N GLU A 958 -2.73 -32.43 9.90
CA GLU A 958 -3.53 -33.47 9.25
C GLU A 958 -4.35 -32.89 8.08
N ASP A 959 -5.11 -33.75 7.40
CA ASP A 959 -6.08 -33.30 6.43
C ASP A 959 -7.31 -32.67 7.13
N LEU A 960 -7.28 -31.34 7.19
CA LEU A 960 -8.33 -30.51 7.81
C LEU A 960 -9.74 -30.76 7.24
N PHE A 961 -9.84 -31.28 6.02
CA PHE A 961 -11.12 -31.48 5.35
C PHE A 961 -11.76 -32.83 5.67
N SER A 962 -11.00 -33.78 6.22
CA SER A 962 -11.48 -35.14 6.54
C SER A 962 -11.43 -35.47 8.04
N VAL A 963 -10.72 -34.68 8.86
CA VAL A 963 -10.67 -34.93 10.32
C VAL A 963 -12.06 -35.06 10.95
N GLU A 964 -12.26 -36.08 11.77
CA GLU A 964 -13.54 -36.27 12.45
C GLU A 964 -13.71 -35.22 13.55
N LEU A 965 -14.84 -34.49 13.53
CA LEU A 965 -15.12 -33.46 14.53
C LEU A 965 -16.03 -34.04 15.62
N PRO A 966 -15.58 -34.08 16.89
CA PRO A 966 -16.41 -34.58 17.97
C PRO A 966 -17.72 -33.78 18.15
N PRO A 967 -18.81 -34.41 18.63
CA PRO A 967 -20.11 -33.74 18.80
C PRO A 967 -20.10 -32.51 19.70
N HIS A 968 -19.16 -32.43 20.64
CA HIS A 968 -19.01 -31.33 21.60
C HIS A 968 -18.32 -30.08 21.03
N THR A 969 -17.79 -30.16 19.80
CA THR A 969 -17.16 -29.01 19.12
C THR A 969 -18.18 -27.94 18.78
N MET A 970 -17.73 -26.69 18.66
CA MET A 970 -18.63 -25.59 18.30
C MET A 970 -19.20 -25.74 16.89
N SER A 971 -18.42 -26.28 15.96
CA SER A 971 -18.87 -26.58 14.59
C SER A 971 -20.05 -27.55 14.58
N MET A 972 -20.03 -28.58 15.43
CA MET A 972 -21.12 -29.57 15.55
C MET A 972 -22.34 -29.01 16.27
N ARG A 973 -22.14 -28.28 17.37
CA ARG A 973 -23.22 -27.64 18.14
C ARG A 973 -24.00 -26.62 17.30
N GLN A 974 -23.32 -25.92 16.40
CA GLN A 974 -23.85 -24.85 15.56
C GLN A 974 -24.25 -25.29 14.15
N ALA A 975 -24.20 -26.60 13.88
CA ALA A 975 -24.73 -27.19 12.67
C ALA A 975 -26.27 -27.25 12.72
N GLU A 976 -26.89 -27.30 11.55
CA GLU A 976 -28.36 -27.41 11.43
C GLU A 976 -28.87 -28.61 12.27
N PRO A 977 -29.96 -28.47 13.05
CA PRO A 977 -30.48 -29.56 13.89
C PRO A 977 -30.77 -30.86 13.12
N LYS A 978 -31.23 -30.74 11.87
CA LYS A 978 -31.46 -31.88 10.97
C LYS A 978 -30.17 -32.64 10.67
N LEU A 979 -29.08 -31.92 10.40
CA LEU A 979 -27.76 -32.51 10.14
C LEU A 979 -27.20 -33.20 11.39
N ARG A 980 -27.31 -32.56 12.56
CA ARG A 980 -26.86 -33.15 13.83
C ARG A 980 -27.56 -34.48 14.11
N THR A 981 -28.87 -34.52 13.88
CA THR A 981 -29.68 -35.74 14.05
C THR A 981 -29.28 -36.83 13.05
N ALA A 982 -29.07 -36.46 11.79
CA ALA A 982 -28.65 -37.40 10.75
C ALA A 982 -27.24 -37.97 11.00
N LEU A 983 -26.30 -37.16 11.50
CA LEU A 983 -24.95 -37.60 11.86
C LEU A 983 -24.99 -38.61 13.00
N ARG A 984 -25.76 -38.34 14.07
CA ARG A 984 -25.93 -39.30 15.18
C ARG A 984 -26.55 -40.61 14.74
N ALA A 985 -27.49 -40.57 13.79
CA ALA A 985 -28.16 -41.74 13.25
C ALA A 985 -27.37 -42.46 12.15
N GLY A 986 -26.17 -41.99 11.77
CA GLY A 986 -25.39 -42.55 10.66
C GLY A 986 -26.05 -42.37 9.27
N LYS A 987 -26.98 -41.42 9.13
CA LYS A 987 -27.75 -41.15 7.89
C LYS A 987 -27.23 -39.98 7.05
N ALA A 988 -26.17 -39.31 7.51
CA ALA A 988 -25.52 -38.22 6.81
C ALA A 988 -24.24 -38.71 6.14
N GLU A 989 -24.19 -38.62 4.82
CA GLU A 989 -23.03 -38.97 3.99
C GLU A 989 -22.23 -37.72 3.66
N TYR A 990 -20.92 -37.75 3.89
CA TYR A 990 -20.03 -36.64 3.54
C TYR A 990 -19.77 -36.63 2.04
N VAL A 991 -20.18 -35.54 1.35
CA VAL A 991 -20.09 -35.43 -0.11
C VAL A 991 -18.79 -34.76 -0.54
N THR A 992 -18.54 -33.55 -0.05
CA THR A 992 -17.36 -32.73 -0.41
C THR A 992 -17.24 -31.53 0.53
N TRP A 993 -16.14 -30.79 0.44
CA TRP A 993 -15.96 -29.51 1.10
C TRP A 993 -15.88 -28.35 0.11
N PHE A 994 -16.14 -27.14 0.60
CA PHE A 994 -15.90 -25.90 -0.12
C PHE A 994 -15.46 -24.77 0.83
N VAL A 995 -14.81 -23.76 0.27
CA VAL A 995 -14.29 -22.59 0.99
C VAL A 995 -14.78 -21.30 0.36
N VAL A 996 -14.63 -20.18 1.07
CA VAL A 996 -14.87 -18.86 0.47
C VAL A 996 -13.90 -18.65 -0.71
N GLY A 997 -14.42 -18.19 -1.84
CA GLY A 997 -13.70 -18.06 -3.10
C GLY A 997 -14.03 -19.14 -4.13
N ASP A 998 -14.69 -20.24 -3.71
CA ASP A 998 -15.05 -21.33 -4.61
C ASP A 998 -16.05 -20.97 -5.69
N GLU A 999 -15.89 -21.60 -6.85
CA GLU A 999 -16.78 -21.46 -8.01
C GLU A 999 -17.81 -22.60 -8.03
N LEU A 1000 -19.08 -22.24 -8.14
CA LEU A 1000 -20.20 -23.14 -8.38
C LEU A 1000 -20.75 -22.87 -9.77
N ILE A 1001 -20.94 -23.92 -10.56
CA ILE A 1001 -21.67 -23.87 -11.82
C ILE A 1001 -22.99 -24.61 -11.66
N PHE A 1002 -24.09 -23.92 -11.95
CA PHE A 1002 -25.42 -24.50 -12.01
C PHE A 1002 -26.36 -23.63 -12.85
N ASP A 1003 -27.47 -24.21 -13.27
CA ASP A 1003 -28.53 -23.50 -13.97
C ASP A 1003 -29.39 -22.71 -12.97
N THR A 1004 -29.23 -21.39 -12.96
CA THR A 1004 -29.93 -20.51 -12.02
C THR A 1004 -31.41 -20.36 -12.35
N GLU A 1005 -31.83 -20.57 -13.60
CA GLU A 1005 -33.22 -20.36 -14.03
C GLU A 1005 -34.18 -21.30 -13.30
N LYS A 1006 -33.75 -22.55 -13.05
CA LYS A 1006 -34.51 -23.54 -12.26
C LYS A 1006 -34.73 -23.14 -10.80
N LEU A 1007 -33.89 -22.24 -10.29
CA LEU A 1007 -33.94 -21.77 -8.91
C LEU A 1007 -34.54 -20.36 -8.81
N ALA A 1008 -34.95 -19.77 -9.95
CA ALA A 1008 -35.19 -18.35 -10.06
C ALA A 1008 -36.50 -17.90 -9.39
N THR A 1009 -36.39 -17.23 -8.25
CA THR A 1009 -37.52 -16.63 -7.53
C THR A 1009 -37.21 -15.22 -7.02
N GLY A 1010 -38.13 -14.27 -7.19
CA GLY A 1010 -38.03 -12.93 -6.60
C GLY A 1010 -36.84 -12.13 -7.16
N GLN A 1011 -35.93 -11.70 -6.28
CA GLN A 1011 -34.76 -10.86 -6.64
C GLN A 1011 -33.91 -11.45 -7.78
N ILE A 1012 -33.74 -12.78 -7.80
CA ILE A 1012 -32.88 -13.44 -8.78
C ILE A 1012 -33.53 -13.45 -10.16
N SER A 1013 -34.87 -13.58 -10.25
CA SER A 1013 -35.60 -13.53 -11.52
C SER A 1013 -35.50 -12.15 -12.17
N ARG A 1014 -35.53 -11.08 -11.36
CA ARG A 1014 -35.33 -9.71 -11.85
C ARG A 1014 -33.89 -9.47 -12.33
N TYR A 1015 -32.92 -10.00 -11.60
CA TYR A 1015 -31.51 -9.97 -12.02
C TYR A 1015 -31.27 -10.71 -13.34
N LEU A 1016 -31.82 -11.92 -13.50
CA LEU A 1016 -31.71 -12.69 -14.74
C LEU A 1016 -32.40 -11.98 -15.92
N LYS A 1017 -33.51 -11.26 -15.68
CA LYS A 1017 -34.16 -10.43 -16.70
C LYS A 1017 -33.28 -9.26 -17.15
N GLU A 1018 -32.46 -8.70 -16.26
CA GLU A 1018 -31.60 -7.54 -16.54
C GLU A 1018 -30.25 -7.95 -17.18
N PHE A 1019 -29.64 -9.05 -16.73
CA PHE A 1019 -28.28 -9.45 -17.14
C PHE A 1019 -28.19 -10.77 -17.91
N GLY A 1020 -29.32 -11.45 -18.11
CA GLY A 1020 -29.38 -12.73 -18.79
C GLY A 1020 -29.05 -13.94 -17.90
N PRO A 1021 -28.99 -15.14 -18.49
CA PRO A 1021 -28.70 -16.39 -17.78
C PRO A 1021 -27.30 -16.38 -17.14
N THR A 1022 -27.23 -16.57 -15.82
CA THR A 1022 -25.97 -16.64 -15.07
C THR A 1022 -25.72 -18.05 -14.57
N LYS A 1023 -24.57 -18.64 -14.95
CA LYS A 1023 -24.17 -19.98 -14.51
C LYS A 1023 -23.07 -20.00 -13.46
N HIS A 1024 -22.16 -19.02 -13.49
CA HIS A 1024 -20.96 -18.99 -12.65
C HIS A 1024 -21.19 -18.17 -11.39
N TRP A 1025 -21.20 -18.84 -10.25
CA TRP A 1025 -21.35 -18.22 -8.95
C TRP A 1025 -20.11 -18.42 -8.10
N ARG A 1026 -19.77 -17.43 -7.28
CA ARG A 1026 -18.66 -17.52 -6.33
C ARG A 1026 -19.17 -17.47 -4.90
N ILE A 1027 -18.68 -18.37 -4.06
CA ILE A 1027 -18.97 -18.39 -2.63
C ILE A 1027 -18.24 -17.21 -1.97
N ARG A 1028 -19.01 -16.29 -1.38
CA ARG A 1028 -18.51 -15.11 -0.67
C ARG A 1028 -18.74 -15.15 0.84
N GLY A 1029 -19.43 -16.18 1.33
CA GLY A 1029 -19.61 -16.38 2.77
C GLY A 1029 -20.52 -17.55 3.09
N LEU A 1030 -20.40 -18.04 4.32
CA LEU A 1030 -21.28 -19.05 4.93
C LEU A 1030 -22.27 -18.30 5.83
N ASN A 1031 -23.36 -17.80 5.23
CA ASN A 1031 -24.19 -16.74 5.79
C ASN A 1031 -24.90 -17.16 7.09
N THR A 1032 -25.54 -18.32 7.06
CA THR A 1032 -26.10 -19.01 8.23
C THR A 1032 -25.69 -20.48 8.18
N ASP A 1033 -26.11 -21.27 9.15
CA ASP A 1033 -26.01 -22.74 9.12
C ASP A 1033 -26.66 -23.38 7.88
N ILE A 1034 -27.73 -22.75 7.36
CA ILE A 1034 -28.48 -23.24 6.19
C ILE A 1034 -28.32 -22.42 4.90
N GLN A 1035 -27.64 -21.26 4.93
CA GLN A 1035 -27.55 -20.34 3.78
C GLN A 1035 -26.10 -20.06 3.34
N LEU A 1036 -25.90 -20.05 2.03
CA LEU A 1036 -24.68 -19.53 1.39
C LEU A 1036 -24.83 -18.06 1.05
N ARG A 1037 -23.71 -17.37 0.83
CA ARG A 1037 -23.68 -16.06 0.17
C ARG A 1037 -22.96 -16.19 -1.15
N LEU A 1038 -23.66 -15.99 -2.26
CA LEU A 1038 -23.16 -16.13 -3.62
C LEU A 1038 -23.13 -14.77 -4.33
N ARG A 1039 -22.14 -14.58 -5.20
CA ARG A 1039 -22.11 -13.47 -6.17
C ARG A 1039 -21.78 -13.98 -7.57
N PRO A 1040 -22.27 -13.34 -8.65
CA PRO A 1040 -21.88 -13.73 -10.01
C PRO A 1040 -20.35 -13.63 -10.18
N ALA A 1041 -19.71 -14.69 -10.66
CA ALA A 1041 -18.24 -14.74 -10.74
C ALA A 1041 -17.68 -13.78 -11.80
N GLN A 1042 -18.45 -13.57 -12.88
CA GLN A 1042 -18.08 -12.75 -14.03
C GLN A 1042 -18.42 -11.26 -13.87
N LEU A 1043 -19.21 -10.84 -12.87
CA LEU A 1043 -19.64 -9.45 -12.73
C LEU A 1043 -18.89 -8.68 -11.63
N SER A 1044 -18.70 -7.37 -11.84
CA SER A 1044 -18.04 -6.45 -10.91
C SER A 1044 -18.97 -5.31 -10.49
N ALA A 1045 -18.97 -4.99 -9.20
CA ALA A 1045 -19.71 -3.86 -8.66
C ALA A 1045 -19.27 -2.50 -9.25
N GLU A 1046 -18.02 -2.38 -9.69
CA GLU A 1046 -17.48 -1.16 -10.29
C GLU A 1046 -18.17 -0.74 -11.60
N GLY A 1047 -18.80 -1.70 -12.29
CA GLY A 1047 -19.55 -1.44 -13.52
C GLY A 1047 -21.02 -1.10 -13.32
N LEU A 1048 -21.52 -1.06 -12.08
CA LEU A 1048 -22.91 -0.73 -11.79
C LEU A 1048 -23.17 0.75 -12.05
N THR A 1049 -24.32 1.05 -12.66
CA THR A 1049 -24.74 2.44 -12.96
C THR A 1049 -25.85 2.89 -12.03
N SER A 1050 -26.20 4.19 -12.09
CA SER A 1050 -27.39 4.72 -11.40
C SER A 1050 -28.67 4.01 -11.87
N GLU A 1051 -28.73 3.64 -13.15
CA GLU A 1051 -29.87 2.97 -13.80
C GLU A 1051 -30.03 1.49 -13.42
N THR A 1052 -28.97 0.82 -12.93
CA THR A 1052 -29.06 -0.59 -12.52
C THR A 1052 -30.05 -0.78 -11.38
N SER A 1053 -30.90 -1.81 -11.49
CA SER A 1053 -31.96 -2.08 -10.51
C SER A 1053 -31.41 -2.33 -9.10
N SER A 1054 -32.22 -2.03 -8.07
CA SER A 1054 -31.83 -2.26 -6.66
C SER A 1054 -31.47 -3.72 -6.38
N ASP A 1055 -32.22 -4.65 -6.99
CA ASP A 1055 -32.05 -6.08 -6.76
C ASP A 1055 -30.76 -6.59 -7.39
N SER A 1056 -30.44 -6.15 -8.61
CA SER A 1056 -29.17 -6.46 -9.24
C SER A 1056 -27.98 -5.85 -8.52
N LYS A 1057 -28.10 -4.61 -8.02
CA LYS A 1057 -27.07 -4.00 -7.16
C LYS A 1057 -26.83 -4.85 -5.91
N LYS A 1058 -27.89 -5.33 -5.25
CA LYS A 1058 -27.78 -6.22 -4.08
C LYS A 1058 -27.10 -7.54 -4.41
N ILE A 1059 -27.39 -8.14 -5.57
CA ILE A 1059 -26.81 -9.43 -6.00
C ILE A 1059 -25.35 -9.31 -6.41
N ILE A 1060 -24.98 -8.26 -7.16
CA ILE A 1060 -23.63 -8.06 -7.70
C ILE A 1060 -22.68 -7.48 -6.65
N ASP A 1061 -23.16 -6.49 -5.88
CA ASP A 1061 -22.41 -5.89 -4.79
C ASP A 1061 -22.84 -6.48 -3.44
N ASN A 1062 -23.51 -5.72 -2.58
CA ASN A 1062 -23.79 -6.14 -1.21
C ASN A 1062 -25.30 -6.22 -0.96
N PRO A 1063 -25.83 -7.32 -0.36
CA PRO A 1063 -25.10 -8.39 0.30
C PRO A 1063 -24.73 -9.64 -0.53
N GLY A 1064 -25.08 -9.70 -1.81
CA GLY A 1064 -25.06 -10.91 -2.63
C GLY A 1064 -26.34 -11.74 -2.48
N TRP A 1065 -26.46 -12.78 -3.33
CA TRP A 1065 -27.56 -13.74 -3.26
C TRP A 1065 -27.39 -14.67 -2.05
N ARG A 1066 -28.47 -14.90 -1.28
CA ARG A 1066 -28.44 -15.72 -0.05
C ARG A 1066 -29.34 -16.96 -0.11
N PRO A 1067 -29.07 -17.90 -1.02
CA PRO A 1067 -29.88 -19.12 -1.16
C PRO A 1067 -29.64 -20.12 -0.03
N THR A 1068 -30.64 -20.96 0.22
CA THR A 1068 -30.51 -22.11 1.13
C THR A 1068 -29.68 -23.22 0.47
N VAL A 1069 -28.82 -23.87 1.26
CA VAL A 1069 -27.95 -24.98 0.83
C VAL A 1069 -28.78 -26.08 0.16
N ASN A 1070 -29.84 -26.54 0.83
CA ASN A 1070 -30.69 -27.61 0.31
C ASN A 1070 -31.31 -27.27 -1.05
N LYS A 1071 -31.81 -26.04 -1.26
CA LYS A 1071 -32.44 -25.64 -2.53
C LYS A 1071 -31.44 -25.66 -3.69
N ILE A 1072 -30.22 -25.19 -3.46
CA ILE A 1072 -29.18 -25.18 -4.49
C ILE A 1072 -28.76 -26.60 -4.87
N PHE A 1073 -28.38 -27.42 -3.89
CA PHE A 1073 -27.78 -28.71 -4.18
C PHE A 1073 -28.81 -29.78 -4.60
N SER A 1074 -30.07 -29.66 -4.18
CA SER A 1074 -31.12 -30.63 -4.58
C SER A 1074 -31.67 -30.38 -5.98
N ALA A 1075 -31.77 -29.11 -6.42
CA ALA A 1075 -32.43 -28.75 -7.68
C ALA A 1075 -31.50 -28.12 -8.73
N GLY A 1076 -30.28 -27.71 -8.34
CA GLY A 1076 -29.36 -26.97 -9.21
C GLY A 1076 -28.45 -27.83 -10.09
N ASN A 1077 -28.33 -29.15 -9.84
CA ASN A 1077 -27.34 -30.02 -10.52
C ASN A 1077 -25.93 -29.38 -10.50
N VAL A 1078 -25.45 -29.12 -9.30
CA VAL A 1078 -24.33 -28.21 -9.04
C VAL A 1078 -23.01 -28.90 -9.30
N THR A 1079 -22.09 -28.20 -9.98
CA THR A 1079 -20.69 -28.60 -10.06
C THR A 1079 -19.82 -27.60 -9.31
N LEU A 1080 -19.07 -28.08 -8.32
CA LEU A 1080 -18.00 -27.33 -7.67
C LEU A 1080 -16.77 -27.36 -8.56
N ILE A 1081 -16.31 -26.21 -9.03
CA ILE A 1081 -15.24 -26.10 -10.02
C ILE A 1081 -13.92 -25.67 -9.35
N ARG A 1082 -12.86 -26.43 -9.61
CA ARG A 1082 -11.48 -26.09 -9.29
C ARG A 1082 -10.69 -25.97 -10.57
N ARG A 1083 -9.89 -24.91 -10.70
CA ARG A 1083 -9.13 -24.63 -11.91
C ARG A 1083 -7.62 -24.67 -11.67
N ASP A 1084 -6.88 -24.97 -12.73
CA ASP A 1084 -5.44 -24.71 -12.76
C ASP A 1084 -5.13 -23.23 -13.02
N ILE A 1085 -3.85 -22.87 -13.11
CA ILE A 1085 -3.43 -21.48 -13.31
C ILE A 1085 -3.78 -20.93 -14.71
N HIS A 1086 -4.04 -21.78 -15.71
CA HIS A 1086 -4.58 -21.37 -17.02
C HIS A 1086 -6.12 -21.34 -17.03
N GLY A 1087 -6.77 -21.53 -15.88
CA GLY A 1087 -8.23 -21.49 -15.77
C GLY A 1087 -8.94 -22.74 -16.30
N ARG A 1088 -8.21 -23.82 -16.60
CA ARG A 1088 -8.81 -25.10 -17.04
C ARG A 1088 -9.40 -25.84 -15.84
N VAL A 1089 -10.56 -26.45 -16.03
CA VAL A 1089 -11.21 -27.28 -15.00
C VAL A 1089 -10.33 -28.49 -14.68
N ARG A 1090 -10.01 -28.69 -13.40
CA ARG A 1090 -9.27 -29.85 -12.91
C ARG A 1090 -10.26 -30.94 -12.52
N ILE A 1091 -10.22 -32.08 -13.19
CA ILE A 1091 -11.10 -33.23 -12.95
C ILE A 1091 -10.38 -34.41 -12.28
N THR A 1092 -9.07 -34.50 -12.43
CA THR A 1092 -8.22 -35.56 -11.84
C THR A 1092 -7.34 -34.99 -10.75
N ASP A 1093 -7.12 -35.77 -9.69
CA ASP A 1093 -6.15 -35.43 -8.67
C ASP A 1093 -4.75 -35.78 -9.19
N HIS A 1094 -3.91 -34.75 -9.27
CA HIS A 1094 -2.49 -34.90 -9.49
C HIS A 1094 -1.81 -34.14 -8.35
N ASN A 1095 -1.13 -34.88 -7.48
CA ASN A 1095 -0.32 -34.37 -6.37
C ASN A 1095 -1.09 -33.75 -5.19
N GLY A 1096 -2.31 -34.22 -4.88
CA GLY A 1096 -3.09 -33.77 -3.72
C GLY A 1096 -3.67 -32.36 -3.87
N LEU A 1097 -3.95 -31.95 -5.11
CA LEU A 1097 -4.51 -30.64 -5.42
C LEU A 1097 -6.05 -30.72 -5.49
N PRO A 1098 -6.79 -29.69 -5.05
CA PRO A 1098 -8.25 -29.72 -5.10
C PRO A 1098 -8.79 -29.93 -6.52
N THR A 1099 -9.75 -30.85 -6.66
CA THR A 1099 -10.41 -31.24 -7.91
C THR A 1099 -11.86 -30.77 -7.95
N SER A 1100 -12.42 -30.71 -9.16
CA SER A 1100 -13.83 -30.37 -9.37
C SER A 1100 -14.72 -31.56 -9.03
N VAL A 1101 -15.87 -31.29 -8.42
CA VAL A 1101 -16.81 -32.32 -7.96
C VAL A 1101 -18.20 -32.00 -8.50
N LYS A 1102 -18.79 -32.97 -9.20
CA LYS A 1102 -20.22 -32.92 -9.56
C LYS A 1102 -21.02 -33.45 -8.37
N ILE A 1103 -21.96 -32.65 -7.88
CA ILE A 1103 -22.79 -33.00 -6.72
C ILE A 1103 -24.09 -33.58 -7.27
N SER A 1104 -24.33 -34.87 -6.97
CA SER A 1104 -25.49 -35.64 -7.39
C SER A 1104 -26.19 -36.36 -6.26
#